data_AF-A0A7S2RVU8-F1
#
_entry.id   AF-A0A7S2RVU8-F1
#
_cell.length_a   1.000
_cell.length_b   1.000
_cell.length_c   1.000
_cell.angle_alpha   90.00
_cell.angle_beta   90.00
_cell.angle_gamma   90.00
#
_symmetry.space_group_name_H-M   'P 1'
#
loop_
_entity.id
_entity.type
_entity.pdbx_description
1 polymer ?
#
loop_
_entity_poly.entity_id
_entity_poly.type
_entity_poly.pdbx_seq_one_letter_code
_entity_poly.pdbx_strand_id
1 'polypeptide(L)'
;DQGLEPLRLLQRRRLLETPEELRKAGVTVPEFVQAGIEHDIQYAGFSVVDAREAGFSTVAGLEQAGFHMQALKEMNVKHDAFSPEDLQGLRLSGFPAMVARKKFKCNCHQLRAGGYMVTEIAESGIWGVNGATALRDAGFTVEEMMSDFSVAQLRAGGFTASEMQRGGISLKKIRESGSVTALELREAGFSAVDLRDAYFTAMQMKDAGYTALDLREAGYTAAQLKYARYRIVELRDAGYNTADMRHAGCTAYDLRVLGYLPVQLRDAGYTARDMQAGGFTVTSMRQAGFSASELQEAGYKAGELLAVGITCAELLEAHFTPTALKFAGCTPAELYEAGVSTLELRDIGCDVDDVFGATQGKVTVKQLLEEAGFSPKELRDAGRTAKELLDAGVSVRKCRVSGYSAGDLKEAGIPVDEMKRNGYTAKELVVDAGFTDAKELRLMGFRFGALKLAGFSDRTLVLDAKFTVHEVVKATGYSAFKLSEAGFKPSELKAAGFDADTLVKAGSLWAPPGVHNDVPETVLDGWELHRLDPYDHATSDKDLISIPEQSHWVLIAARKKNSSTLHVAAAAPRSAVLTKTALNQTHESNGAFWYRCPRRAFGFANTRHINLDAVADWYDPESEKRLSWVLDHNSWGGRRAGSRCDLAFEDTWEKCIWFS
;
A
#
# COMPACT_ATOMS: atom_id res chain seq x y z
N ASP A 1 -133.36 -16.70 34.07
CA ASP A 1 -134.78 -16.55 33.68
C ASP A 1 -135.34 -15.12 33.70
N GLN A 2 -134.89 -14.22 34.58
CA GLN A 2 -135.39 -12.81 34.61
C GLN A 2 -134.42 -11.75 34.03
N GLY A 3 -133.35 -12.16 33.36
CA GLY A 3 -132.32 -11.25 32.84
C GLY A 3 -131.37 -10.71 33.93
N LEU A 4 -130.60 -9.66 33.60
CA LEU A 4 -129.53 -9.10 34.46
C LEU A 4 -130.02 -7.98 35.42
N GLU A 5 -131.26 -7.53 35.26
CA GLU A 5 -131.92 -6.52 36.11
C GLU A 5 -131.95 -6.89 37.61
N PRO A 6 -132.27 -8.15 37.99
CA PRO A 6 -132.25 -8.58 39.40
C PRO A 6 -130.87 -8.47 40.05
N LEU A 7 -129.79 -8.78 39.32
CA LEU A 7 -128.42 -8.69 39.82
C LEU A 7 -128.05 -7.24 40.20
N ARG A 8 -128.40 -6.26 39.37
CA ARG A 8 -128.19 -4.82 39.68
C ARG A 8 -129.03 -4.34 40.86
N LEU A 9 -130.24 -4.86 41.00
CA LEU A 9 -131.16 -4.49 42.09
C LEU A 9 -130.71 -5.07 43.44
N LEU A 10 -130.18 -6.30 43.43
CA LEU A 10 -129.67 -7.00 44.60
C LEU A 10 -128.38 -6.36 45.14
N GLN A 11 -127.49 -5.89 44.26
CA GLN A 11 -126.28 -5.17 44.67
C GLN A 11 -126.61 -3.78 45.25
N ARG A 12 -127.51 -3.00 44.62
CA ARG A 12 -127.95 -1.68 45.14
C ARG A 12 -128.59 -1.76 46.53
N ARG A 13 -129.20 -2.90 46.87
CA ARG A 13 -129.85 -3.12 48.18
C ARG A 13 -128.98 -3.89 49.18
N ARG A 14 -127.76 -4.31 48.81
CA ARG A 14 -126.86 -5.16 49.63
C ARG A 14 -127.54 -6.45 50.13
N LEU A 15 -128.34 -7.10 49.29
CA LEU A 15 -129.14 -8.29 49.64
C LEU A 15 -128.56 -9.62 49.13
N LEU A 16 -127.34 -9.62 48.59
CA LEU A 16 -126.61 -10.85 48.24
C LEU A 16 -125.50 -11.10 49.26
N GLU A 17 -125.53 -12.29 49.86
CA GLU A 17 -124.53 -12.77 50.82
C GLU A 17 -123.30 -13.27 50.06
N THR A 18 -122.37 -12.35 49.82
CA THR A 18 -121.03 -12.59 49.25
C THR A 18 -120.98 -12.98 47.76
N PRO A 19 -120.02 -12.41 47.00
CA PRO A 19 -119.83 -12.76 45.58
C PRO A 19 -119.61 -14.26 45.28
N GLU A 20 -119.15 -15.08 46.23
CA GLU A 20 -118.93 -16.53 46.03
C GLU A 20 -120.23 -17.32 45.79
N GLU A 21 -121.35 -16.90 46.38
CA GLU A 21 -122.63 -17.60 46.23
C GLU A 21 -123.22 -17.43 44.82
N LEU A 22 -122.97 -16.28 44.18
CA LEU A 22 -123.35 -16.04 42.79
C LEU A 22 -122.65 -17.00 41.83
N ARG A 23 -121.38 -17.32 42.10
CA ARG A 23 -120.66 -18.34 41.33
C ARG A 23 -121.26 -19.73 41.53
N LYS A 24 -121.58 -20.11 42.78
CA LYS A 24 -122.24 -21.40 43.08
C LYS A 24 -123.60 -21.53 42.42
N ALA A 25 -124.30 -20.42 42.22
CA ALA A 25 -125.58 -20.36 41.50
C ALA A 25 -125.44 -20.43 39.96
N GLY A 26 -124.20 -20.53 39.42
CA GLY A 26 -123.94 -20.73 38.00
C GLY A 26 -123.81 -19.45 37.18
N VAL A 27 -123.74 -18.27 37.81
CA VAL A 27 -123.50 -17.00 37.09
C VAL A 27 -122.08 -16.99 36.53
N THR A 28 -121.95 -16.70 35.24
CA THR A 28 -120.69 -16.75 34.48
C THR A 28 -119.96 -15.40 34.46
N VAL A 29 -118.66 -15.41 34.14
CA VAL A 29 -117.85 -14.18 34.06
C VAL A 29 -118.47 -13.10 33.14
N PRO A 30 -118.99 -13.38 31.93
CA PRO A 30 -119.61 -12.38 31.08
C PRO A 30 -120.87 -11.77 31.69
N GLU A 31 -121.61 -12.52 32.49
CA GLU A 31 -122.83 -12.05 33.16
C GLU A 31 -122.51 -11.05 34.28
N PHE A 32 -121.40 -11.25 35.02
CA PHE A 32 -120.90 -10.26 35.96
C PHE A 32 -120.51 -8.94 35.26
N VAL A 33 -119.82 -9.05 34.12
CA VAL A 33 -119.41 -7.88 33.31
C VAL A 33 -120.62 -7.15 32.74
N GLN A 34 -121.56 -7.87 32.16
CA GLN A 34 -122.75 -7.28 31.56
C GLN A 34 -123.67 -6.65 32.63
N ALA A 35 -123.68 -7.19 33.85
CA ALA A 35 -124.37 -6.61 34.99
C ALA A 35 -123.69 -5.35 35.56
N GLY A 36 -122.44 -5.03 35.18
CA GLY A 36 -121.69 -3.88 35.70
C GLY A 36 -121.18 -4.09 37.13
N ILE A 37 -120.96 -5.34 37.51
CA ILE A 37 -120.46 -5.76 38.83
C ILE A 37 -119.12 -6.48 38.70
N GLU A 38 -118.35 -6.16 37.66
CA GLU A 38 -117.08 -6.79 37.32
C GLU A 38 -116.06 -6.75 38.46
N HIS A 39 -116.12 -5.75 39.34
CA HIS A 39 -115.27 -5.65 40.53
C HIS A 39 -115.48 -6.79 41.54
N ASP A 40 -116.62 -7.49 41.50
CA ASP A 40 -116.95 -8.59 42.41
C ASP A 40 -116.48 -9.97 41.88
N ILE A 41 -116.03 -10.05 40.62
CA ILE A 41 -115.61 -11.30 39.96
C ILE A 41 -114.48 -12.02 40.72
N GLN A 42 -113.53 -11.26 41.28
CA GLN A 42 -112.43 -11.83 42.07
C GLN A 42 -112.90 -12.33 43.44
N TYR A 43 -113.78 -11.58 44.11
CA TYR A 43 -114.39 -12.01 45.37
C TYR A 43 -115.30 -13.22 45.18
N ALA A 44 -115.81 -13.45 43.97
CA ALA A 44 -116.55 -14.65 43.60
C ALA A 44 -115.64 -15.86 43.35
N GLY A 45 -114.33 -15.68 43.43
CA GLY A 45 -113.31 -16.71 43.25
C GLY A 45 -113.01 -17.08 41.79
N PHE A 46 -113.58 -16.37 40.80
CA PHE A 46 -113.24 -16.60 39.40
C PHE A 46 -111.77 -16.28 39.14
N SER A 47 -111.11 -17.15 38.38
CA SER A 47 -109.74 -16.96 37.93
C SER A 47 -109.70 -16.28 36.56
N VAL A 48 -108.51 -15.81 36.18
CA VAL A 48 -108.26 -15.33 34.82
C VAL A 48 -108.52 -16.42 33.77
N VAL A 49 -108.33 -17.70 34.14
CA VAL A 49 -108.64 -18.83 33.25
C VAL A 49 -110.14 -18.91 32.99
N ASP A 50 -110.96 -18.78 34.03
CA ASP A 50 -112.43 -18.75 33.90
C ASP A 50 -112.88 -17.56 33.02
N ALA A 51 -112.22 -16.40 33.13
CA ALA A 51 -112.50 -15.24 32.29
C ALA A 51 -112.11 -15.44 30.82
N ARG A 52 -110.98 -16.11 30.58
CA ARG A 52 -110.50 -16.45 29.23
C ARG A 52 -111.36 -17.49 28.55
N GLU A 53 -111.75 -18.56 29.26
CA GLU A 53 -112.69 -19.57 28.77
C GLU A 53 -114.05 -18.94 28.42
N ALA A 54 -114.40 -17.86 29.11
CA ALA A 54 -115.60 -17.07 28.83
C ALA A 54 -115.45 -16.01 27.71
N GLY A 55 -114.32 -15.99 26.99
CA GLY A 55 -114.10 -15.14 25.82
C GLY A 55 -113.35 -13.83 26.07
N PHE A 56 -112.94 -13.54 27.31
CA PHE A 56 -112.12 -12.38 27.65
C PHE A 56 -110.63 -12.71 27.53
N SER A 57 -110.16 -12.99 26.31
CA SER A 57 -108.79 -13.44 26.04
C SER A 57 -107.75 -12.31 25.92
N THR A 58 -108.19 -11.06 25.76
CA THR A 58 -107.29 -9.90 25.67
C THR A 58 -107.19 -9.16 27.00
N VAL A 59 -106.14 -8.35 27.20
CA VAL A 59 -106.01 -7.52 28.42
C VAL A 59 -107.18 -6.56 28.57
N ALA A 60 -107.62 -5.92 27.47
CA ALA A 60 -108.82 -5.09 27.49
C ALA A 60 -110.06 -5.90 27.90
N GLY A 61 -110.17 -7.15 27.45
CA GLY A 61 -111.21 -8.07 27.89
C GLY A 61 -111.08 -8.45 29.37
N LEU A 62 -109.88 -8.69 29.89
CA LEU A 62 -109.65 -9.04 31.29
C LEU A 62 -109.88 -7.84 32.23
N GLU A 63 -109.47 -6.63 31.83
CA GLU A 63 -109.78 -5.39 32.54
C GLU A 63 -111.29 -5.12 32.54
N GLN A 64 -111.96 -5.35 31.41
CA GLN A 64 -113.42 -5.31 31.31
C GLN A 64 -114.08 -6.38 32.20
N ALA A 65 -113.42 -7.53 32.38
CA ALA A 65 -113.78 -8.58 33.32
C ALA A 65 -113.36 -8.31 34.77
N GLY A 66 -112.99 -7.08 35.12
CA GLY A 66 -112.67 -6.67 36.49
C GLY A 66 -111.32 -7.17 37.01
N PHE A 67 -110.52 -7.85 36.18
CA PHE A 67 -109.14 -8.21 36.49
C PHE A 67 -108.21 -7.05 36.16
N HIS A 68 -108.32 -5.99 36.96
CA HIS A 68 -107.47 -4.80 36.86
C HIS A 68 -105.98 -5.16 36.98
N MET A 69 -105.12 -4.34 36.37
CA MET A 69 -103.66 -4.52 36.35
C MET A 69 -103.02 -4.73 37.75
N GLN A 70 -103.68 -4.28 38.83
CA GLN A 70 -103.27 -4.50 40.22
C GLN A 70 -103.62 -5.90 40.74
N ALA A 71 -104.75 -6.47 40.33
CA ALA A 71 -105.17 -7.82 40.68
C ALA A 71 -104.34 -8.89 39.97
N LEU A 72 -104.00 -8.69 38.69
CA LEU A 72 -103.06 -9.56 37.98
C LEU A 72 -101.68 -9.60 38.66
N LYS A 73 -101.26 -8.52 39.34
CA LYS A 73 -100.03 -8.52 40.15
C LYS A 73 -100.15 -9.37 41.42
N GLU A 74 -101.34 -9.67 41.93
CA GLU A 74 -101.52 -10.40 43.21
C GLU A 74 -101.72 -11.91 43.01
N MET A 75 -101.85 -12.39 41.77
CA MET A 75 -102.16 -13.78 41.45
C MET A 75 -100.92 -14.69 41.28
N ASN A 76 -101.02 -15.92 41.78
CA ASN A 76 -100.02 -16.99 41.62
C ASN A 76 -100.40 -17.92 40.45
N VAL A 77 -100.36 -17.40 39.22
CA VAL A 77 -100.71 -18.15 37.99
C VAL A 77 -99.51 -18.96 37.50
N LYS A 78 -99.75 -20.21 37.07
CA LYS A 78 -98.69 -21.09 36.54
C LYS A 78 -98.28 -20.68 35.12
N HIS A 79 -97.00 -20.88 34.81
CA HIS A 79 -96.36 -20.51 33.53
C HIS A 79 -96.96 -21.11 32.26
N ASP A 80 -97.62 -22.26 32.33
CA ASP A 80 -98.24 -22.99 31.22
C ASP A 80 -99.62 -22.44 30.81
N ALA A 81 -100.17 -21.51 31.59
CA ALA A 81 -101.50 -20.93 31.36
C ALA A 81 -101.53 -19.76 30.35
N PHE A 82 -100.39 -19.37 29.78
CA PHE A 82 -100.30 -18.25 28.83
C PHE A 82 -99.92 -18.74 27.44
N SER A 83 -100.80 -18.50 26.47
CA SER A 83 -100.48 -18.63 25.04
C SER A 83 -99.53 -17.51 24.58
N PRO A 84 -98.82 -17.67 23.44
CA PRO A 84 -98.07 -16.59 22.82
C PRO A 84 -98.89 -15.31 22.61
N GLU A 85 -100.14 -15.46 22.18
CA GLU A 85 -101.07 -14.35 21.94
C GLU A 85 -101.44 -13.62 23.24
N ASP A 86 -101.58 -14.35 24.35
CA ASP A 86 -101.82 -13.77 25.67
C ASP A 86 -100.64 -12.91 26.15
N LEU A 87 -99.42 -13.40 25.98
CA LEU A 87 -98.21 -12.67 26.36
C LEU A 87 -97.97 -11.46 25.46
N GLN A 88 -98.33 -11.55 24.19
CA GLN A 88 -98.30 -10.41 23.26
C GLN A 88 -99.31 -9.34 23.66
N GLY A 89 -100.53 -9.72 24.02
CA GLY A 89 -101.53 -8.79 24.56
C GLY A 89 -101.05 -8.10 25.83
N LEU A 90 -100.46 -8.85 26.76
CA LEU A 90 -99.88 -8.30 28.00
C LEU A 90 -98.76 -7.29 27.71
N ARG A 91 -97.83 -7.62 26.82
CA ARG A 91 -96.76 -6.71 26.41
C ARG A 91 -97.32 -5.40 25.83
N LEU A 92 -98.26 -5.47 24.89
CA LEU A 92 -98.85 -4.30 24.22
C LEU A 92 -99.61 -3.37 25.19
N SER A 93 -100.15 -3.92 26.28
CA SER A 93 -100.78 -3.17 27.37
C SER A 93 -99.78 -2.62 28.40
N GLY A 94 -98.47 -2.71 28.15
CA GLY A 94 -97.43 -2.16 29.02
C GLY A 94 -97.06 -3.06 30.20
N PHE A 95 -97.39 -4.35 30.17
CA PHE A 95 -97.09 -5.28 31.25
C PHE A 95 -95.59 -5.67 31.26
N PRO A 96 -94.83 -5.39 32.34
CA PRO A 96 -93.38 -5.61 32.34
C PRO A 96 -92.99 -7.09 32.31
N ALA A 97 -91.97 -7.44 31.52
CA ALA A 97 -91.41 -8.78 31.45
C ALA A 97 -90.94 -9.31 32.83
N MET A 98 -90.52 -8.42 33.75
CA MET A 98 -90.18 -8.77 35.14
C MET A 98 -91.32 -9.46 35.88
N VAL A 99 -92.55 -8.98 35.71
CA VAL A 99 -93.70 -9.54 36.41
C VAL A 99 -94.06 -10.89 35.80
N ALA A 100 -94.07 -10.97 34.46
CA ALA A 100 -94.31 -12.22 33.75
C ALA A 100 -93.30 -13.33 34.15
N ARG A 101 -92.02 -12.98 34.26
CA ARG A 101 -90.99 -13.94 34.69
C ARG A 101 -91.07 -14.30 36.17
N LYS A 102 -91.11 -13.31 37.07
CA LYS A 102 -90.94 -13.57 38.52
C LYS A 102 -92.21 -14.12 39.17
N LYS A 103 -93.37 -13.58 38.80
CA LYS A 103 -94.67 -13.99 39.36
C LYS A 103 -95.28 -15.15 38.60
N PHE A 104 -95.32 -15.08 37.27
CA PHE A 104 -95.94 -16.14 36.46
C PHE A 104 -94.98 -17.24 36.00
N LYS A 105 -93.68 -17.13 36.34
CA LYS A 105 -92.65 -18.12 36.00
C LYS A 105 -92.49 -18.38 34.50
N CYS A 106 -92.92 -17.44 33.64
CA CYS A 106 -92.72 -17.55 32.20
C CYS A 106 -91.23 -17.62 31.85
N ASN A 107 -90.86 -18.53 30.97
CA ASN A 107 -89.48 -18.70 30.50
C ASN A 107 -89.16 -17.81 29.28
N CYS A 108 -87.89 -17.76 28.87
CA CYS A 108 -87.47 -16.90 27.76
C CYS A 108 -88.09 -17.28 26.40
N HIS A 109 -88.42 -18.56 26.17
CA HIS A 109 -89.10 -18.99 24.93
C HIS A 109 -90.52 -18.41 24.85
N GLN A 110 -91.25 -18.48 25.96
CA GLN A 110 -92.60 -17.94 26.06
C GLN A 110 -92.60 -16.42 25.92
N LEU A 111 -91.65 -15.74 26.57
CA LEU A 111 -91.51 -14.28 26.44
C LEU A 111 -91.18 -13.87 24.99
N ARG A 112 -90.30 -14.60 24.30
CA ARG A 112 -90.03 -14.39 22.86
C ARG A 112 -91.27 -14.59 22.01
N ALA A 113 -92.01 -15.68 22.23
CA ALA A 113 -93.24 -15.98 21.50
C ALA A 113 -94.32 -14.90 21.73
N GLY A 114 -94.37 -14.34 22.94
CA GLY A 114 -95.18 -13.16 23.28
C GLY A 114 -94.63 -11.82 22.77
N GLY A 115 -93.55 -11.83 21.99
CA GLY A 115 -92.97 -10.66 21.37
C GLY A 115 -92.15 -9.75 22.28
N TYR A 116 -91.83 -10.14 23.52
CA TYR A 116 -90.97 -9.36 24.42
C TYR A 116 -89.55 -9.16 23.83
N MET A 117 -89.06 -7.92 23.90
CA MET A 117 -87.75 -7.51 23.39
C MET A 117 -86.65 -7.94 24.36
N VAL A 118 -85.43 -8.08 23.84
CA VAL A 118 -84.27 -8.47 24.66
C VAL A 118 -84.05 -7.50 25.82
N THR A 119 -84.18 -6.19 25.59
CA THR A 119 -84.10 -5.14 26.63
C THR A 119 -85.07 -5.42 27.78
N GLU A 120 -86.34 -5.65 27.48
CA GLU A 120 -87.40 -5.92 28.45
C GLU A 120 -87.12 -7.20 29.25
N ILE A 121 -86.68 -8.26 28.57
CA ILE A 121 -86.34 -9.53 29.21
C ILE A 121 -85.06 -9.39 30.05
N ALA A 122 -84.07 -8.63 29.60
CA ALA A 122 -82.83 -8.40 30.35
C ALA A 122 -83.10 -7.63 31.65
N GLU A 123 -83.88 -6.55 31.59
CA GLU A 123 -84.35 -5.76 32.75
C GLU A 123 -85.15 -6.59 33.75
N SER A 124 -85.75 -7.69 33.31
CA SER A 124 -86.42 -8.65 34.20
C SER A 124 -85.47 -9.33 35.19
N GLY A 125 -84.16 -9.22 34.98
CA GLY A 125 -83.08 -9.89 35.73
C GLY A 125 -82.49 -11.10 34.99
N ILE A 126 -82.52 -11.11 33.66
CA ILE A 126 -81.86 -12.09 32.78
C ILE A 126 -80.66 -11.40 32.13
N TRP A 127 -79.59 -11.23 32.90
CA TRP A 127 -78.37 -10.54 32.47
C TRP A 127 -77.14 -11.43 32.62
N GLY A 128 -76.01 -10.97 32.10
CA GLY A 128 -74.75 -11.70 32.18
C GLY A 128 -74.74 -12.96 31.32
N VAL A 129 -73.77 -13.84 31.59
CA VAL A 129 -73.53 -15.05 30.78
C VAL A 129 -74.74 -15.99 30.78
N ASN A 130 -75.29 -16.29 31.96
CA ASN A 130 -76.46 -17.18 32.08
C ASN A 130 -77.70 -16.60 31.37
N GLY A 131 -77.84 -15.27 31.37
CA GLY A 131 -78.90 -14.60 30.63
C GLY A 131 -78.72 -14.71 29.13
N ALA A 132 -77.49 -14.54 28.64
CA ALA A 132 -77.16 -14.72 27.24
C ALA A 132 -77.43 -16.16 26.77
N THR A 133 -77.09 -17.18 27.57
CA THR A 133 -77.42 -18.59 27.27
C THR A 133 -78.93 -18.81 27.18
N ALA A 134 -79.70 -18.35 28.17
CA ALA A 134 -81.15 -18.56 28.19
C ALA A 134 -81.87 -17.88 27.01
N LEU A 135 -81.38 -16.72 26.59
CA LEU A 135 -81.91 -16.00 25.42
C LEU A 135 -81.50 -16.69 24.10
N ARG A 136 -80.25 -17.17 24.00
CA ARG A 136 -79.80 -17.98 22.86
C ARG A 136 -80.65 -19.22 22.68
N ASP A 137 -80.87 -19.97 23.77
CA ASP A 137 -81.68 -21.20 23.75
C ASP A 137 -83.13 -20.89 23.36
N ALA A 138 -83.66 -19.75 23.79
CA ALA A 138 -84.96 -19.25 23.38
C ALA A 138 -85.04 -18.81 21.91
N GLY A 139 -83.93 -18.78 21.18
CA GLY A 139 -83.86 -18.46 19.75
C GLY A 139 -83.55 -17.00 19.43
N PHE A 140 -83.15 -16.18 20.42
CA PHE A 140 -82.70 -14.82 20.14
C PHE A 140 -81.39 -14.79 19.35
N THR A 141 -81.34 -13.90 18.37
CA THR A 141 -80.19 -13.68 17.49
C THR A 141 -79.21 -12.69 18.11
N VAL A 142 -77.97 -12.70 17.63
CA VAL A 142 -76.96 -11.74 18.08
C VAL A 142 -77.36 -10.29 17.77
N GLU A 143 -78.00 -10.03 16.63
CA GLU A 143 -78.48 -8.69 16.25
C GLU A 143 -79.49 -8.14 17.26
N GLU A 144 -80.40 -9.00 17.76
CA GLU A 144 -81.38 -8.63 18.79
C GLU A 144 -80.73 -8.38 20.16
N MET A 145 -79.57 -9.00 20.43
CA MET A 145 -78.95 -9.00 21.77
C MET A 145 -77.74 -8.06 21.90
N MET A 146 -77.18 -7.57 20.80
CA MET A 146 -75.91 -6.83 20.80
C MET A 146 -75.98 -5.45 21.48
N SER A 147 -77.18 -4.90 21.70
CA SER A 147 -77.41 -3.66 22.46
C SER A 147 -77.23 -3.86 23.97
N ASP A 148 -77.63 -5.02 24.47
CA ASP A 148 -77.82 -5.27 25.91
C ASP A 148 -76.73 -6.18 26.51
N PHE A 149 -76.06 -6.96 25.66
CA PHE A 149 -75.02 -7.90 26.07
C PHE A 149 -73.68 -7.54 25.45
N SER A 150 -72.63 -7.59 26.26
CA SER A 150 -71.27 -7.45 25.75
C SER A 150 -70.88 -8.67 24.90
N VAL A 151 -69.94 -8.48 23.97
CA VAL A 151 -69.43 -9.56 23.11
C VAL A 151 -68.92 -10.74 23.95
N ALA A 152 -68.27 -10.47 25.09
CA ALA A 152 -67.80 -11.50 26.02
C ALA A 152 -68.96 -12.30 26.64
N GLN A 153 -70.07 -11.64 26.99
CA GLN A 153 -71.26 -12.31 27.54
C GLN A 153 -71.96 -13.17 26.49
N LEU A 154 -72.13 -12.66 25.26
CA LEU A 154 -72.67 -13.45 24.16
C LEU A 154 -71.82 -14.69 23.88
N ARG A 155 -70.49 -14.54 23.95
CA ARG A 155 -69.56 -15.63 23.66
C ARG A 155 -69.63 -16.72 24.72
N ALA A 156 -69.52 -16.32 25.99
CA ALA A 156 -69.68 -17.24 27.11
C ALA A 156 -71.09 -17.85 27.17
N GLY A 157 -72.09 -17.16 26.62
CA GLY A 157 -73.46 -17.63 26.44
C GLY A 157 -73.64 -18.70 25.34
N GLY A 158 -72.59 -19.00 24.56
CA GLY A 158 -72.56 -20.08 23.59
C GLY A 158 -72.68 -19.66 22.12
N PHE A 159 -72.78 -18.36 21.81
CA PHE A 159 -72.80 -17.91 20.42
C PHE A 159 -71.43 -18.12 19.75
N THR A 160 -71.42 -18.72 18.56
CA THR A 160 -70.24 -18.92 17.71
C THR A 160 -69.74 -17.62 17.11
N ALA A 161 -68.45 -17.54 16.76
CA ALA A 161 -67.92 -16.36 16.07
C ALA A 161 -68.64 -16.09 14.73
N SER A 162 -69.04 -17.14 14.01
CA SER A 162 -69.81 -17.03 12.76
C SER A 162 -71.23 -16.50 12.99
N GLU A 163 -71.90 -16.89 14.09
CA GLU A 163 -73.18 -16.30 14.49
C GLU A 163 -73.04 -14.82 14.85
N MET A 164 -71.97 -14.46 15.55
CA MET A 164 -71.70 -13.06 15.91
C MET A 164 -71.42 -12.19 14.70
N GLN A 165 -70.64 -12.68 13.73
CA GLN A 165 -70.36 -11.96 12.50
C GLN A 165 -71.63 -11.77 11.67
N ARG A 166 -72.48 -12.80 11.55
CA ARG A 166 -73.78 -12.69 10.87
C ARG A 166 -74.71 -11.68 11.56
N GLY A 167 -74.64 -11.57 12.88
CA GLY A 167 -75.37 -10.55 13.66
C GLY A 167 -74.72 -9.16 13.65
N GLY A 168 -73.76 -8.88 12.76
CA GLY A 168 -73.17 -7.56 12.58
C GLY A 168 -71.98 -7.22 13.48
N ILE A 169 -71.50 -8.16 14.31
CA ILE A 169 -70.30 -7.94 15.12
C ILE A 169 -69.05 -8.24 14.29
N SER A 170 -68.26 -7.21 13.99
CA SER A 170 -66.98 -7.38 13.27
C SER A 170 -66.03 -8.34 14.01
N LEU A 171 -65.28 -9.16 13.28
CA LEU A 171 -64.32 -10.10 13.84
C LEU A 171 -63.25 -9.43 14.73
N LYS A 172 -62.89 -8.17 14.46
CA LYS A 172 -62.05 -7.34 15.32
C LYS A 172 -62.59 -7.20 16.74
N LYS A 173 -63.87 -6.84 16.88
CA LYS A 173 -64.57 -6.72 18.18
C LYS A 173 -64.69 -8.07 18.90
N ILE A 174 -64.91 -9.15 18.14
CA ILE A 174 -64.93 -10.52 18.69
C ILE A 174 -63.57 -10.87 19.27
N ARG A 175 -62.47 -10.52 18.58
CA ARG A 175 -61.13 -10.73 19.09
C ARG A 175 -60.82 -9.90 20.33
N GLU A 176 -61.22 -8.63 20.35
CA GLU A 176 -61.00 -7.73 21.49
C GLU A 176 -61.65 -8.23 22.79
N SER A 177 -62.67 -9.11 22.71
CA SER A 177 -63.25 -9.77 23.89
C SER A 177 -62.33 -10.85 24.49
N GLY A 178 -61.20 -11.18 23.85
CA GLY A 178 -60.18 -12.11 24.33
C GLY A 178 -60.57 -13.59 24.30
N SER A 179 -61.68 -13.94 23.64
CA SER A 179 -62.35 -15.25 23.78
C SER A 179 -62.28 -16.15 22.54
N VAL A 180 -61.48 -15.80 21.53
CA VAL A 180 -61.42 -16.54 20.26
C VAL A 180 -59.99 -16.78 19.82
N THR A 181 -59.73 -18.01 19.36
CA THR A 181 -58.43 -18.42 18.82
C THR A 181 -58.47 -18.49 17.30
N ALA A 182 -57.31 -18.35 16.66
CA ALA A 182 -57.22 -18.48 15.21
C ALA A 182 -57.61 -19.90 14.72
N LEU A 183 -57.35 -20.95 15.53
CA LEU A 183 -57.73 -22.32 15.23
C LEU A 183 -59.24 -22.48 15.15
N GLU A 184 -59.94 -21.97 16.17
CA GLU A 184 -61.39 -22.03 16.23
C GLU A 184 -62.04 -21.32 15.03
N LEU A 185 -61.53 -20.15 14.65
CA LEU A 185 -62.04 -19.42 13.48
C LEU A 185 -61.76 -20.15 12.17
N ARG A 186 -60.60 -20.80 12.05
CA ARG A 186 -60.28 -21.63 10.88
C ARG A 186 -61.24 -22.80 10.76
N GLU A 187 -61.52 -23.50 11.86
CA GLU A 187 -62.50 -24.61 11.90
C GLU A 187 -63.91 -24.13 11.61
N ALA A 188 -64.24 -22.88 11.97
CA ALA A 188 -65.50 -22.22 11.65
C ALA A 188 -65.58 -21.67 10.21
N GLY A 189 -64.54 -21.88 9.38
CA GLY A 189 -64.52 -21.55 7.95
C GLY A 189 -64.08 -20.13 7.60
N PHE A 190 -63.54 -19.36 8.55
CA PHE A 190 -62.97 -18.05 8.25
C PHE A 190 -61.67 -18.19 7.44
N SER A 191 -61.44 -17.27 6.50
CA SER A 191 -60.23 -17.25 5.69
C SER A 191 -59.06 -16.58 6.40
N ALA A 192 -57.84 -16.78 5.89
CA ALA A 192 -56.67 -16.06 6.39
C ALA A 192 -56.77 -14.53 6.21
N VAL A 193 -57.49 -14.05 5.19
CA VAL A 193 -57.78 -12.62 4.96
C VAL A 193 -58.65 -12.07 6.09
N ASP A 194 -59.72 -12.78 6.46
CA ASP A 194 -60.64 -12.36 7.54
C ASP A 194 -59.87 -12.19 8.86
N LEU A 195 -59.00 -13.15 9.17
CA LEU A 195 -58.21 -13.13 10.39
C LEU A 195 -57.13 -12.03 10.35
N ARG A 196 -56.52 -11.77 9.19
CA ARG A 196 -55.60 -10.63 9.04
C ARG A 196 -56.31 -9.31 9.30
N ASP A 197 -57.50 -9.12 8.75
CA ASP A 197 -58.26 -7.87 8.91
C ASP A 197 -58.75 -7.70 10.36
N ALA A 198 -58.89 -8.81 11.10
CA ALA A 198 -59.04 -8.83 12.56
C ALA A 198 -57.70 -8.75 13.34
N TYR A 199 -56.60 -8.42 12.67
CA TYR A 199 -55.24 -8.21 13.18
C TYR A 199 -54.55 -9.44 13.78
N PHE A 200 -54.98 -10.66 13.47
CA PHE A 200 -54.30 -11.86 13.98
C PHE A 200 -52.83 -11.87 13.52
N THR A 201 -51.93 -12.29 14.39
CA THR A 201 -50.51 -12.34 14.05
C THR A 201 -50.19 -13.60 13.25
N ALA A 202 -49.18 -13.55 12.39
CA ALA A 202 -48.75 -14.71 11.61
C ALA A 202 -48.41 -15.94 12.49
N MET A 203 -47.96 -15.73 13.74
CA MET A 203 -47.71 -16.82 14.70
C MET A 203 -49.02 -17.53 15.08
N GLN A 204 -50.05 -16.76 15.45
CA GLN A 204 -51.37 -17.33 15.77
C GLN A 204 -51.97 -18.06 14.58
N MET A 205 -51.77 -17.53 13.37
CA MET A 205 -52.20 -18.20 12.14
C MET A 205 -51.44 -19.51 11.90
N LYS A 206 -50.13 -19.55 12.16
CA LYS A 206 -49.32 -20.76 12.05
C LYS A 206 -49.76 -21.83 13.03
N ASP A 207 -49.98 -21.45 14.30
CA ASP A 207 -50.44 -22.36 15.35
C ASP A 207 -51.83 -22.93 15.05
N ALA A 208 -52.66 -22.16 14.32
CA ALA A 208 -53.95 -22.61 13.79
C ALA A 208 -53.84 -23.53 12.56
N GLY A 209 -52.65 -23.71 11.99
CA GLY A 209 -52.39 -24.59 10.85
C GLY A 209 -52.61 -23.97 9.47
N TYR A 210 -52.62 -22.64 9.36
CA TYR A 210 -52.51 -21.99 8.05
C TYR A 210 -51.11 -22.21 7.46
N THR A 211 -51.03 -22.31 6.14
CA THR A 211 -49.76 -22.46 5.42
C THR A 211 -49.14 -21.10 5.08
N ALA A 212 -47.85 -21.09 4.74
CA ALA A 212 -47.19 -19.86 4.28
C ALA A 212 -47.87 -19.27 3.02
N LEU A 213 -48.42 -20.12 2.14
CA LEU A 213 -49.18 -19.69 0.96
C LEU A 213 -50.46 -18.97 1.37
N ASP A 214 -51.25 -19.54 2.28
CA ASP A 214 -52.49 -18.93 2.77
C ASP A 214 -52.22 -17.53 3.35
N LEU A 215 -51.14 -17.37 4.12
CA LEU A 215 -50.76 -16.09 4.69
C LEU A 215 -50.26 -15.10 3.63
N ARG A 216 -49.53 -15.56 2.61
CA ARG A 216 -49.08 -14.68 1.52
C ARG A 216 -50.24 -14.16 0.70
N GLU A 217 -51.18 -15.02 0.33
CA GLU A 217 -52.40 -14.64 -0.38
C GLU A 217 -53.26 -13.72 0.48
N ALA A 218 -53.28 -13.97 1.80
CA ALA A 218 -53.85 -13.04 2.75
C ALA A 218 -53.03 -11.76 2.93
N GLY A 219 -51.89 -11.55 2.29
CA GLY A 219 -51.11 -10.31 2.31
C GLY A 219 -50.22 -10.08 3.53
N TYR A 220 -49.86 -11.12 4.28
CA TYR A 220 -48.76 -11.04 5.24
C TYR A 220 -47.42 -10.91 4.50
N THR A 221 -46.45 -10.25 5.13
CA THR A 221 -45.10 -10.10 4.56
C THR A 221 -44.19 -11.26 4.94
N ALA A 222 -43.16 -11.53 4.13
CA ALA A 222 -42.16 -12.54 4.43
C ALA A 222 -41.51 -12.34 5.82
N ALA A 223 -41.32 -11.08 6.25
CA ALA A 223 -40.79 -10.75 7.57
C ALA A 223 -41.71 -11.22 8.71
N GLN A 224 -43.03 -11.05 8.56
CA GLN A 224 -44.01 -11.50 9.54
C GLN A 224 -44.03 -13.03 9.66
N LEU A 225 -43.94 -13.74 8.53
CA LEU A 225 -43.87 -15.20 8.51
C LEU A 225 -42.56 -15.71 9.12
N LYS A 226 -41.43 -15.07 8.81
CA LYS A 226 -40.15 -15.43 9.42
C LYS A 226 -40.16 -15.23 10.94
N TYR A 227 -40.75 -14.12 11.42
CA TYR A 227 -40.96 -13.90 12.85
C TYR A 227 -41.86 -14.96 13.49
N ALA A 228 -42.89 -15.40 12.77
CA ALA A 228 -43.73 -16.55 13.10
C ALA A 228 -43.01 -17.92 12.95
N ARG A 229 -41.70 -17.92 12.70
CA ARG A 229 -40.84 -19.10 12.57
C ARG A 229 -41.23 -20.02 11.41
N TYR A 230 -41.84 -19.51 10.35
CA TYR A 230 -41.89 -20.26 9.09
C TYR A 230 -40.48 -20.45 8.54
N ARG A 231 -40.20 -21.62 7.98
CA ARG A 231 -38.92 -21.93 7.36
C ARG A 231 -38.79 -21.16 6.05
N ILE A 232 -37.56 -20.79 5.69
CA ILE A 232 -37.30 -20.01 4.47
C ILE A 232 -37.72 -20.78 3.21
N VAL A 233 -37.64 -22.11 3.24
CA VAL A 233 -38.17 -22.97 2.18
C VAL A 233 -39.69 -22.82 2.00
N GLU A 234 -40.45 -22.68 3.10
CA GLU A 234 -41.91 -22.49 3.07
C GLU A 234 -42.27 -21.11 2.52
N LEU A 235 -41.48 -20.10 2.83
CA LEU A 235 -41.61 -18.76 2.24
C LEU A 235 -41.35 -18.81 0.71
N ARG A 236 -40.31 -19.53 0.27
CA ARG A 236 -40.00 -19.68 -1.16
C ARG A 236 -41.13 -20.39 -1.89
N ASP A 237 -41.60 -21.51 -1.33
CA ASP A 237 -42.62 -22.35 -1.95
C ASP A 237 -44.00 -21.63 -1.96
N ALA A 238 -44.23 -20.70 -1.02
CA ALA A 238 -45.36 -19.77 -1.05
C ALA A 238 -45.26 -18.70 -2.17
N GLY A 239 -44.07 -18.49 -2.74
CA GLY A 239 -43.84 -17.56 -3.85
C GLY A 239 -43.33 -16.18 -3.44
N TYR A 240 -42.77 -16.00 -2.23
CA TYR A 240 -42.01 -14.79 -1.92
C TYR A 240 -40.70 -14.76 -2.72
N ASN A 241 -40.39 -13.61 -3.34
CA ASN A 241 -39.19 -13.47 -4.16
C ASN A 241 -37.95 -13.14 -3.29
N THR A 242 -36.77 -13.10 -3.90
CA THR A 242 -35.51 -12.83 -3.18
C THR A 242 -35.45 -11.44 -2.54
N ALA A 243 -36.14 -10.43 -3.09
CA ALA A 243 -36.24 -9.11 -2.47
C ALA A 243 -37.12 -9.15 -1.21
N ASP A 244 -38.25 -9.88 -1.25
CA ASP A 244 -39.09 -10.13 -0.07
C ASP A 244 -38.29 -10.84 1.03
N MET A 245 -37.49 -11.85 0.65
CA MET A 245 -36.60 -12.56 1.59
C MET A 245 -35.55 -11.64 2.19
N ARG A 246 -34.98 -10.73 1.40
CA ARG A 246 -34.01 -9.73 1.88
C ARG A 246 -34.66 -8.78 2.88
N HIS A 247 -35.85 -8.27 2.59
CA HIS A 247 -36.61 -7.43 3.53
C HIS A 247 -37.03 -8.19 4.79
N ALA A 248 -37.23 -9.50 4.70
CA ALA A 248 -37.41 -10.37 5.86
C ALA A 248 -36.11 -10.64 6.65
N GLY A 249 -34.97 -10.11 6.20
CA GLY A 249 -33.67 -10.28 6.83
C GLY A 249 -33.08 -11.68 6.63
N CYS A 250 -33.46 -12.41 5.57
CA CYS A 250 -32.76 -13.65 5.19
C CYS A 250 -31.34 -13.32 4.71
N THR A 251 -30.37 -14.08 5.18
CA THR A 251 -28.97 -13.89 4.81
C THR A 251 -28.69 -14.51 3.45
N ALA A 252 -27.60 -14.08 2.80
CA ALA A 252 -27.17 -14.73 1.56
C ALA A 252 -26.81 -16.22 1.78
N TYR A 253 -26.34 -16.60 2.98
CA TYR A 253 -26.11 -18.00 3.36
C TYR A 253 -27.40 -18.81 3.29
N ASP A 254 -28.48 -18.30 3.90
CA ASP A 254 -29.77 -18.96 3.93
C ASP A 254 -30.28 -19.28 2.52
N LEU A 255 -30.13 -18.31 1.61
CA LEU A 255 -30.58 -18.45 0.23
C LEU A 255 -29.63 -19.32 -0.61
N ARG A 256 -28.32 -19.31 -0.33
CA ARG A 256 -27.35 -20.21 -0.98
C ARG A 256 -27.68 -21.68 -0.73
N VAL A 257 -28.00 -22.03 0.53
CA VAL A 257 -28.38 -23.41 0.91
C VAL A 257 -29.66 -23.86 0.19
N LEU A 258 -30.52 -22.92 -0.19
CA LEU A 258 -31.72 -23.18 -0.98
C LEU A 258 -31.50 -23.22 -2.50
N GLY A 259 -30.25 -23.05 -2.96
CA GLY A 259 -29.86 -23.14 -4.36
C GLY A 259 -29.98 -21.83 -5.15
N TYR A 260 -30.16 -20.69 -4.49
CA TYR A 260 -30.17 -19.40 -5.19
C TYR A 260 -28.78 -19.05 -5.74
N LEU A 261 -28.75 -18.60 -6.98
CA LEU A 261 -27.54 -18.18 -7.66
C LEU A 261 -27.14 -16.76 -7.27
N PRO A 262 -25.83 -16.42 -7.30
CA PRO A 262 -25.35 -15.09 -6.97
C PRO A 262 -26.03 -13.94 -7.73
N VAL A 263 -26.30 -14.11 -9.02
CA VAL A 263 -26.97 -13.10 -9.86
C VAL A 263 -28.36 -12.76 -9.33
N GLN A 264 -29.12 -13.77 -8.89
CA GLN A 264 -30.48 -13.57 -8.36
C GLN A 264 -30.47 -12.82 -7.02
N LEU A 265 -29.41 -12.98 -6.23
CA LEU A 265 -29.24 -12.26 -4.97
C LEU A 265 -28.77 -10.83 -5.24
N ARG A 266 -27.86 -10.62 -6.20
CA ARG A 266 -27.44 -9.28 -6.61
C ARG A 266 -28.62 -8.45 -7.12
N ASP A 267 -29.46 -9.02 -7.99
CA ASP A 267 -30.66 -8.34 -8.51
C ASP A 267 -31.67 -7.99 -7.40
N ALA A 268 -31.66 -8.75 -6.30
CA ALA A 268 -32.45 -8.48 -5.10
C ALA A 268 -31.80 -7.47 -4.13
N GLY A 269 -30.61 -6.95 -4.46
CA GLY A 269 -29.89 -5.94 -3.69
C GLY A 269 -28.96 -6.49 -2.61
N TYR A 270 -28.60 -7.77 -2.62
CA TYR A 270 -27.54 -8.28 -1.74
C TYR A 270 -26.17 -7.73 -2.19
N THR A 271 -25.42 -7.21 -1.25
CA THR A 271 -24.10 -6.61 -1.50
C THR A 271 -23.02 -7.68 -1.61
N ALA A 272 -21.87 -7.35 -2.18
CA ALA A 272 -20.73 -8.26 -2.25
C ALA A 272 -20.30 -8.77 -0.85
N ARG A 273 -20.42 -7.93 0.20
CA ARG A 273 -20.17 -8.32 1.59
C ARG A 273 -21.18 -9.35 2.09
N ASP A 274 -22.45 -9.18 1.78
CA ASP A 274 -23.47 -10.18 2.12
C ASP A 274 -23.17 -11.53 1.46
N MET A 275 -22.75 -11.50 0.19
CA MET A 275 -22.39 -12.70 -0.57
C MET A 275 -21.16 -13.40 0.00
N GLN A 276 -20.13 -12.64 0.38
CA GLN A 276 -18.93 -13.17 1.04
C GLN A 276 -19.30 -13.84 2.37
N ALA A 277 -20.07 -13.15 3.23
CA ALA A 277 -20.57 -13.72 4.50
C ALA A 277 -21.46 -14.95 4.27
N GLY A 278 -22.17 -14.98 3.13
CA GLY A 278 -22.95 -16.11 2.65
C GLY A 278 -22.13 -17.33 2.24
N GLY A 279 -20.82 -17.20 2.09
CA GLY A 279 -19.92 -18.25 1.62
C GLY A 279 -19.93 -18.45 0.10
N PHE A 280 -20.32 -17.45 -0.67
CA PHE A 280 -20.15 -17.47 -2.13
C PHE A 280 -18.69 -17.25 -2.51
N THR A 281 -18.23 -17.92 -3.57
CA THR A 281 -16.86 -17.77 -4.05
C THR A 281 -16.73 -16.50 -4.88
N VAL A 282 -15.55 -15.87 -4.85
CA VAL A 282 -15.26 -14.66 -5.65
C VAL A 282 -15.54 -14.91 -7.13
N THR A 283 -15.19 -16.08 -7.66
CA THR A 283 -15.47 -16.46 -9.06
C THR A 283 -16.96 -16.39 -9.38
N SER A 284 -17.80 -16.93 -8.50
CA SER A 284 -19.26 -16.92 -8.69
C SER A 284 -19.84 -15.51 -8.58
N MET A 285 -19.26 -14.67 -7.71
CA MET A 285 -19.64 -13.26 -7.59
C MET A 285 -19.21 -12.45 -8.81
N ARG A 286 -18.02 -12.71 -9.36
CA ARG A 286 -17.55 -12.05 -10.58
C ARG A 286 -18.46 -12.39 -11.77
N GLN A 287 -18.86 -13.66 -11.91
CA GLN A 287 -19.84 -14.09 -12.92
C GLN A 287 -21.23 -13.46 -12.72
N ALA A 288 -21.59 -13.11 -11.47
CA ALA A 288 -22.81 -12.38 -11.16
C ALA A 288 -22.75 -10.88 -11.54
N GLY A 289 -21.58 -10.40 -11.95
CA GLY A 289 -21.35 -9.01 -12.34
C GLY A 289 -20.95 -8.08 -11.20
N PHE A 290 -20.47 -8.59 -10.06
CA PHE A 290 -19.83 -7.73 -9.05
C PHE A 290 -18.52 -7.15 -9.60
N SER A 291 -18.36 -5.84 -9.45
CA SER A 291 -17.18 -5.08 -9.84
C SER A 291 -16.01 -5.32 -8.90
N ALA A 292 -14.78 -5.00 -9.34
CA ALA A 292 -13.59 -5.08 -8.50
C ALA A 292 -13.71 -4.19 -7.24
N SER A 293 -14.33 -3.01 -7.35
CA SER A 293 -14.57 -2.09 -6.22
C SER A 293 -15.54 -2.69 -5.20
N GLU A 294 -16.65 -3.28 -5.64
CA GLU A 294 -17.59 -3.95 -4.72
C GLU A 294 -16.92 -5.12 -3.99
N LEU A 295 -16.04 -5.87 -4.68
CA LEU A 295 -15.28 -6.96 -4.08
C LEU A 295 -14.22 -6.46 -3.10
N GLN A 296 -13.55 -5.34 -3.40
CA GLN A 296 -12.65 -4.70 -2.45
C GLN A 296 -13.39 -4.26 -1.19
N GLU A 297 -14.54 -3.60 -1.33
CA GLU A 297 -15.37 -3.16 -0.20
C GLU A 297 -15.89 -4.35 0.64
N ALA A 298 -16.14 -5.49 0.00
CA ALA A 298 -16.43 -6.73 0.71
C ALA A 298 -15.24 -7.21 1.55
N GLY A 299 -14.01 -6.79 1.24
CA GLY A 299 -12.79 -7.09 2.00
C GLY A 299 -11.89 -8.14 1.35
N TYR A 300 -12.11 -8.44 0.06
CA TYR A 300 -11.20 -9.32 -0.68
C TYR A 300 -9.86 -8.62 -0.94
N LYS A 301 -8.76 -9.38 -0.83
CA LYS A 301 -7.41 -8.87 -1.11
C LYS A 301 -7.12 -8.94 -2.59
N ALA A 302 -6.24 -8.06 -3.08
CA ALA A 302 -5.82 -8.02 -4.47
C ALA A 302 -5.40 -9.39 -5.03
N GLY A 303 -4.63 -10.19 -4.28
CA GLY A 303 -4.20 -11.51 -4.71
C GLY A 303 -5.34 -12.51 -4.95
N GLU A 304 -6.41 -12.43 -4.15
CA GLU A 304 -7.61 -13.27 -4.35
C GLU A 304 -8.37 -12.87 -5.61
N LEU A 305 -8.38 -11.57 -5.92
CA LEU A 305 -9.05 -11.02 -7.10
C LEU A 305 -8.24 -11.29 -8.39
N LEU A 306 -6.91 -11.19 -8.33
CA LEU A 306 -6.03 -11.58 -9.44
C LEU A 306 -6.19 -13.07 -9.79
N ALA A 307 -6.28 -13.94 -8.77
CA ALA A 307 -6.44 -15.38 -8.97
C ALA A 307 -7.73 -15.77 -9.71
N VAL A 308 -8.74 -14.90 -9.72
CA VAL A 308 -10.00 -15.11 -10.47
C VAL A 308 -10.06 -14.34 -11.79
N GLY A 309 -8.93 -13.77 -12.23
CA GLY A 309 -8.79 -13.10 -13.52
C GLY A 309 -9.25 -11.63 -13.55
N ILE A 310 -9.40 -10.97 -12.40
CA ILE A 310 -9.53 -9.50 -12.37
C ILE A 310 -8.15 -8.91 -12.61
N THR A 311 -8.02 -7.99 -13.56
CA THR A 311 -6.73 -7.46 -14.00
C THR A 311 -6.15 -6.41 -13.02
N CYS A 312 -4.83 -6.19 -13.07
CA CYS A 312 -4.19 -5.15 -12.26
C CYS A 312 -4.78 -3.75 -12.52
N ALA A 313 -5.16 -3.46 -13.77
CA ALA A 313 -5.84 -2.21 -14.15
C ALA A 313 -7.18 -2.04 -13.45
N GLU A 314 -8.04 -3.06 -13.49
CA GLU A 314 -9.33 -3.03 -12.78
C GLU A 314 -9.15 -2.89 -11.26
N LEU A 315 -8.07 -3.45 -10.69
CA LEU A 315 -7.79 -3.31 -9.27
C LEU A 315 -7.28 -1.90 -8.90
N LEU A 316 -6.51 -1.23 -9.77
CA LEU A 316 -6.16 0.18 -9.56
C LEU A 316 -7.40 1.08 -9.62
N GLU A 317 -8.30 0.85 -10.58
CA GLU A 317 -9.59 1.56 -10.66
C GLU A 317 -10.44 1.30 -9.41
N ALA A 318 -10.35 0.09 -8.86
CA ALA A 318 -10.91 -0.28 -7.56
C ALA A 318 -10.07 0.21 -6.36
N HIS A 319 -9.22 1.23 -6.54
CA HIS A 319 -8.47 1.89 -5.46
C HIS A 319 -7.52 0.98 -4.65
N PHE A 320 -7.08 -0.15 -5.19
CA PHE A 320 -5.92 -0.85 -4.62
C PHE A 320 -4.66 -0.03 -4.88
N THR A 321 -3.76 0.02 -3.90
CA THR A 321 -2.49 0.74 -4.07
C THR A 321 -1.53 -0.05 -4.96
N PRO A 322 -0.67 0.61 -5.77
CA PRO A 322 0.35 -0.08 -6.56
C PRO A 322 1.24 -1.01 -5.72
N THR A 323 1.53 -0.62 -4.47
CA THR A 323 2.27 -1.46 -3.51
C THR A 323 1.54 -2.77 -3.21
N ALA A 324 0.24 -2.71 -2.92
CA ALA A 324 -0.55 -3.89 -2.64
C ALA A 324 -0.65 -4.82 -3.86
N LEU A 325 -0.73 -4.25 -5.06
CA LEU A 325 -0.78 -5.01 -6.32
C LEU A 325 0.55 -5.71 -6.62
N LYS A 326 1.69 -5.02 -6.42
CA LYS A 326 3.01 -5.64 -6.54
C LYS A 326 3.18 -6.81 -5.57
N PHE A 327 2.80 -6.64 -4.30
CA PHE A 327 2.82 -7.73 -3.32
C PHE A 327 1.86 -8.88 -3.66
N ALA A 328 0.76 -8.58 -4.35
CA ALA A 328 -0.21 -9.57 -4.80
C ALA A 328 0.26 -10.35 -6.05
N GLY A 329 1.34 -9.91 -6.71
CA GLY A 329 1.94 -10.59 -7.85
C GLY A 329 1.82 -9.87 -9.19
N CYS A 330 1.27 -8.64 -9.24
CA CYS A 330 1.32 -7.82 -10.46
C CYS A 330 2.78 -7.48 -10.80
N THR A 331 3.16 -7.74 -12.05
CA THR A 331 4.48 -7.40 -12.57
C THR A 331 4.62 -5.89 -12.80
N PRO A 332 5.84 -5.33 -12.79
CA PRO A 332 6.07 -3.92 -13.14
C PRO A 332 5.48 -3.52 -14.50
N ALA A 333 5.50 -4.43 -15.48
CA ALA A 333 4.93 -4.21 -16.80
C ALA A 333 3.39 -4.05 -16.75
N GLU A 334 2.70 -4.96 -16.05
CA GLU A 334 1.24 -4.88 -15.89
C GLU A 334 0.81 -3.61 -15.13
N LEU A 335 1.59 -3.20 -14.13
CA LEU A 335 1.34 -1.95 -13.40
C LEU A 335 1.55 -0.72 -14.30
N TYR A 336 2.60 -0.71 -15.10
CA TYR A 336 2.84 0.38 -16.05
C TYR A 336 1.74 0.48 -17.10
N GLU A 337 1.34 -0.64 -17.70
CA GLU A 337 0.24 -0.70 -18.66
C GLU A 337 -1.11 -0.29 -18.05
N ALA A 338 -1.29 -0.56 -16.76
CA ALA A 338 -2.43 -0.12 -15.96
C ALA A 338 -2.39 1.37 -15.59
N GLY A 339 -1.33 2.10 -15.96
CA GLY A 339 -1.21 3.56 -15.79
C GLY A 339 -0.37 4.01 -14.58
N VAL A 340 0.31 3.10 -13.87
CA VAL A 340 1.25 3.47 -12.81
C VAL A 340 2.48 4.14 -13.42
N SER A 341 2.83 5.33 -12.92
CA SER A 341 3.97 6.09 -13.41
C SER A 341 5.31 5.43 -13.07
N THR A 342 6.37 5.76 -13.81
CA THR A 342 7.73 5.27 -13.52
C THR A 342 8.24 5.69 -12.15
N LEU A 343 7.82 6.86 -11.66
CA LEU A 343 8.11 7.33 -10.30
C LEU A 343 7.45 6.43 -9.25
N GLU A 344 6.17 6.14 -9.41
CA GLU A 344 5.45 5.25 -8.50
C GLU A 344 6.02 3.83 -8.53
N LEU A 345 6.41 3.32 -9.70
CA LEU A 345 7.11 2.03 -9.82
C LEU A 345 8.41 2.02 -9.00
N ARG A 346 9.22 3.08 -9.06
CA ARG A 346 10.40 3.22 -8.21
C ARG A 346 10.03 3.26 -6.73
N ASP A 347 9.03 4.04 -6.37
CA ASP A 347 8.62 4.23 -4.96
C ASP A 347 8.06 2.94 -4.33
N ILE A 348 7.52 2.02 -5.14
CA ILE A 348 7.17 0.66 -4.71
C ILE A 348 8.34 -0.33 -4.79
N GLY A 349 9.56 0.16 -4.94
CA GLY A 349 10.81 -0.60 -4.92
C GLY A 349 11.09 -1.39 -6.20
N CYS A 350 10.61 -0.96 -7.36
CA CYS A 350 11.10 -1.47 -8.65
C CYS A 350 12.43 -0.80 -8.97
N ASP A 351 13.43 -1.58 -9.36
CA ASP A 351 14.73 -1.02 -9.74
C ASP A 351 14.72 -0.47 -11.18
N VAL A 352 15.88 0.01 -11.64
CA VAL A 352 16.02 0.59 -12.98
C VAL A 352 15.67 -0.43 -14.07
N ASP A 353 16.06 -1.69 -13.90
CA ASP A 353 15.84 -2.74 -14.91
C ASP A 353 14.37 -3.16 -14.94
N ASP A 354 13.72 -3.22 -13.78
CA ASP A 354 12.26 -3.42 -13.67
C ASP A 354 11.50 -2.33 -14.45
N VAL A 355 11.84 -1.06 -14.22
CA VAL A 355 11.16 0.08 -14.87
C VAL A 355 11.49 0.13 -16.36
N PHE A 356 12.75 -0.08 -16.73
CA PHE A 356 13.17 -0.09 -18.12
C PHE A 356 12.50 -1.25 -18.89
N GLY A 357 12.43 -2.43 -18.29
CA GLY A 357 11.73 -3.60 -18.82
C GLY A 357 10.22 -3.38 -18.93
N ALA A 358 9.58 -2.81 -17.90
CA ALA A 358 8.15 -2.48 -17.90
C ALA A 358 7.75 -1.57 -19.06
N THR A 359 8.61 -0.59 -19.39
CA THR A 359 8.37 0.33 -20.52
C THR A 359 8.82 -0.23 -21.88
N GLN A 360 9.25 -1.49 -21.95
CA GLN A 360 9.83 -2.11 -23.15
C GLN A 360 11.02 -1.30 -23.72
N GLY A 361 11.80 -0.67 -22.84
CA GLY A 361 12.93 0.18 -23.21
C GLY A 361 12.56 1.49 -23.91
N LYS A 362 11.28 1.90 -23.90
CA LYS A 362 10.84 3.17 -24.49
C LYS A 362 11.23 4.38 -23.63
N VAL A 363 11.44 4.18 -22.33
CA VAL A 363 11.88 5.25 -21.43
C VAL A 363 13.34 5.61 -21.69
N THR A 364 13.62 6.89 -21.82
CA THR A 364 14.99 7.38 -22.02
C THR A 364 15.74 7.51 -20.68
N VAL A 365 17.08 7.50 -20.72
CA VAL A 365 17.90 7.75 -19.50
C VAL A 365 17.57 9.09 -18.87
N LYS A 366 17.24 10.11 -19.68
CA LYS A 366 16.80 11.42 -19.18
C LYS A 366 15.50 11.30 -18.37
N GLN A 367 14.52 10.57 -18.88
CA GLN A 367 13.26 10.33 -18.15
C GLN A 367 13.48 9.49 -16.89
N LEU A 368 14.40 8.52 -16.91
CA LEU A 368 14.76 7.78 -15.70
C LEU A 368 15.38 8.69 -14.62
N LEU A 369 16.18 9.69 -15.02
CA LEU A 369 16.79 10.67 -14.12
C LEU A 369 15.79 11.73 -13.60
N GLU A 370 14.95 12.27 -14.49
CA GLU A 370 14.12 13.45 -14.20
C GLU A 370 12.70 13.08 -13.75
N GLU A 371 12.08 12.08 -14.39
CA GLU A 371 10.69 11.68 -14.13
C GLU A 371 10.62 10.54 -13.11
N ALA A 372 11.38 9.46 -13.31
CA ALA A 372 11.45 8.37 -12.35
C ALA A 372 12.32 8.72 -11.14
N GLY A 373 13.29 9.63 -11.30
CA GLY A 373 14.18 10.12 -10.24
C GLY A 373 15.22 9.11 -9.76
N PHE A 374 15.67 8.21 -10.62
CA PHE A 374 16.83 7.36 -10.31
C PHE A 374 18.11 8.18 -10.29
N SER A 375 19.07 7.78 -9.46
CA SER A 375 20.39 8.39 -9.42
C SER A 375 21.28 7.85 -10.56
N PRO A 376 22.29 8.63 -11.00
CA PRO A 376 23.27 8.14 -11.98
C PRO A 376 24.05 6.90 -11.52
N LYS A 377 24.17 6.68 -10.21
CA LYS A 377 24.77 5.47 -9.63
C LYS A 377 23.88 4.25 -9.86
N GLU A 378 22.58 4.37 -9.58
CA GLU A 378 21.62 3.27 -9.83
C GLU A 378 21.58 2.91 -11.31
N LEU A 379 21.62 3.91 -12.20
CA LEU A 379 21.69 3.69 -13.64
C LEU A 379 22.96 2.95 -14.06
N ARG A 380 24.11 3.31 -13.47
CA ARG A 380 25.38 2.59 -13.71
C ARG A 380 25.29 1.13 -13.23
N ASP A 381 24.74 0.94 -12.03
CA ASP A 381 24.61 -0.39 -11.43
C ASP A 381 23.66 -1.29 -12.26
N ALA A 382 22.70 -0.68 -12.96
CA ALA A 382 21.84 -1.30 -13.99
C ALA A 382 22.46 -1.32 -15.41
N GLY A 383 23.76 -1.10 -15.53
CA GLY A 383 24.50 -1.26 -16.78
C GLY A 383 24.29 -0.16 -17.83
N ARG A 384 23.74 1.01 -17.46
CA ARG A 384 23.77 2.18 -18.36
C ARG A 384 25.20 2.66 -18.54
N THR A 385 25.53 3.06 -19.76
CA THR A 385 26.86 3.51 -20.16
C THR A 385 27.08 4.98 -19.77
N ALA A 386 28.34 5.36 -19.57
CA ALA A 386 28.69 6.76 -19.32
C ALA A 386 28.18 7.68 -20.44
N LYS A 387 28.21 7.20 -21.69
CA LYS A 387 27.72 7.92 -22.87
C LYS A 387 26.24 8.25 -22.76
N GLU A 388 25.39 7.28 -22.44
CA GLU A 388 23.94 7.52 -22.29
C GLU A 388 23.64 8.56 -21.21
N LEU A 389 24.40 8.56 -20.11
CA LEU A 389 24.26 9.56 -19.06
C LEU A 389 24.71 10.95 -19.52
N LEU A 390 25.83 11.04 -20.23
CA LEU A 390 26.35 12.30 -20.77
C LEU A 390 25.39 12.89 -21.80
N ASP A 391 24.84 12.05 -22.69
CA ASP A 391 23.82 12.43 -23.68
C ASP A 391 22.51 12.89 -23.00
N ALA A 392 22.20 12.33 -21.83
CA ALA A 392 21.10 12.77 -20.97
C ALA A 392 21.41 14.05 -20.15
N GLY A 393 22.60 14.64 -20.30
CA GLY A 393 22.99 15.90 -19.65
C GLY A 393 23.66 15.74 -18.28
N VAL A 394 24.02 14.52 -17.87
CA VAL A 394 24.80 14.30 -16.65
C VAL A 394 26.24 14.76 -16.87
N SER A 395 26.79 15.58 -15.98
CA SER A 395 28.18 16.05 -16.12
C SER A 395 29.21 14.94 -15.85
N VAL A 396 30.38 15.03 -16.48
CA VAL A 396 31.52 14.11 -16.24
C VAL A 396 31.86 14.00 -14.76
N ARG A 397 31.79 15.11 -14.00
CA ARG A 397 31.98 15.10 -12.55
C ARG A 397 30.97 14.22 -11.84
N LYS A 398 29.69 14.28 -12.23
CA LYS A 398 28.63 13.48 -11.60
C LYS A 398 28.75 12.01 -12.01
N CYS A 399 29.14 11.70 -13.26
CA CYS A 399 29.51 10.34 -13.68
C CYS A 399 30.64 9.80 -12.79
N ARG A 400 31.69 10.59 -12.56
CA ARG A 400 32.79 10.18 -11.68
C ARG A 400 32.35 9.87 -10.25
N VAL A 401 31.59 10.77 -9.64
CA VAL A 401 31.09 10.58 -8.26
C VAL A 401 30.13 9.37 -8.18
N SER A 402 29.47 9.05 -9.28
CA SER A 402 28.62 7.87 -9.41
C SER A 402 29.41 6.60 -9.74
N GLY A 403 30.73 6.73 -9.90
CA GLY A 403 31.73 5.68 -10.02
C GLY A 403 31.84 5.06 -11.42
N TYR A 404 31.67 5.86 -12.48
CA TYR A 404 32.14 5.49 -13.81
C TYR A 404 33.67 5.58 -13.90
N SER A 405 34.30 4.59 -14.50
CA SER A 405 35.74 4.45 -14.66
C SER A 405 36.29 5.38 -15.74
N ALA A 406 37.60 5.67 -15.72
CA ALA A 406 38.21 6.42 -16.82
C ALA A 406 38.03 5.72 -18.19
N GLY A 407 37.95 4.40 -18.19
CA GLY A 407 37.65 3.59 -19.38
C GLY A 407 36.27 3.91 -19.95
N ASP A 408 35.25 3.95 -19.10
CA ASP A 408 33.87 4.26 -19.52
C ASP A 408 33.78 5.66 -20.15
N LEU A 409 34.51 6.63 -19.58
CA LEU A 409 34.56 7.99 -20.10
C LEU A 409 35.31 8.05 -21.44
N LYS A 410 36.34 7.22 -21.62
CA LYS A 410 37.07 7.12 -22.90
C LYS A 410 36.18 6.54 -23.98
N GLU A 411 35.43 5.49 -23.68
CA GLU A 411 34.45 4.88 -24.60
C GLU A 411 33.32 5.86 -24.96
N ALA A 412 32.93 6.72 -24.02
CA ALA A 412 32.00 7.81 -24.26
C ALA A 412 32.59 8.97 -25.09
N GLY A 413 33.89 8.92 -25.43
CA GLY A 413 34.57 9.93 -26.25
C GLY A 413 35.01 11.18 -25.49
N ILE A 414 35.05 11.13 -24.15
CA ILE A 414 35.52 12.26 -23.34
C ILE A 414 37.05 12.36 -23.42
N PRO A 415 37.61 13.55 -23.69
CA PRO A 415 39.06 13.71 -23.81
C PRO A 415 39.76 13.71 -22.44
N VAL A 416 41.05 13.36 -22.45
CA VAL A 416 41.87 13.19 -21.23
C VAL A 416 41.94 14.47 -20.39
N ASP A 417 42.00 15.64 -21.01
CA ASP A 417 42.06 16.93 -20.31
C ASP A 417 40.77 17.17 -19.51
N GLU A 418 39.61 16.79 -20.05
CA GLU A 418 38.33 16.89 -19.38
C GLU A 418 38.23 15.88 -18.24
N MET A 419 38.67 14.64 -18.45
CA MET A 419 38.73 13.65 -17.37
C MET A 419 39.61 14.16 -16.21
N LYS A 420 40.79 14.72 -16.53
CA LYS A 420 41.68 15.30 -15.52
C LYS A 420 41.05 16.48 -14.80
N ARG A 421 40.36 17.39 -15.50
CA ARG A 421 39.63 18.51 -14.88
C ARG A 421 38.54 18.04 -13.91
N ASN A 422 37.94 16.89 -14.19
CA ASN A 422 36.99 16.22 -13.31
C ASN A 422 37.66 15.27 -12.29
N GLY A 423 38.99 15.28 -12.27
CA GLY A 423 39.89 14.76 -11.25
C GLY A 423 40.30 13.29 -11.42
N TYR A 424 40.03 12.66 -12.56
CA TYR A 424 40.62 11.36 -12.87
C TYR A 424 42.16 11.47 -12.85
N THR A 425 42.78 10.50 -12.20
CA THR A 425 44.22 10.45 -11.96
C THR A 425 44.94 9.80 -13.13
N ALA A 426 46.26 10.05 -13.23
CA ALA A 426 47.10 9.38 -14.22
C ALA A 426 47.00 7.84 -14.11
N LYS A 427 46.90 7.32 -12.88
CA LYS A 427 46.80 5.88 -12.66
C LYS A 427 45.50 5.31 -13.23
N GLU A 428 44.36 5.94 -12.96
CA GLU A 428 43.07 5.52 -13.53
C GLU A 428 43.08 5.60 -15.06
N LEU A 429 43.68 6.65 -15.64
CA LEU A 429 43.80 6.78 -17.09
C LEU A 429 44.67 5.68 -17.72
N VAL A 430 45.79 5.33 -17.10
CA VAL A 430 46.67 4.28 -17.62
C VAL A 430 46.04 2.90 -17.43
N VAL A 431 45.52 2.62 -16.24
CA VAL A 431 45.03 1.29 -15.85
C VAL A 431 43.65 1.00 -16.43
N ASP A 432 42.68 1.91 -16.27
CA ASP A 432 41.30 1.65 -16.63
C ASP A 432 41.03 2.03 -18.10
N ALA A 433 41.64 3.11 -18.58
CA ALA A 433 41.42 3.62 -19.92
C ALA A 433 42.53 3.25 -20.92
N GLY A 434 43.59 2.58 -20.47
CA GLY A 434 44.66 2.07 -21.34
C GLY A 434 45.47 3.16 -22.05
N PHE A 435 45.61 4.35 -21.45
CA PHE A 435 46.50 5.38 -22.00
C PHE A 435 47.97 5.02 -21.75
N THR A 436 48.73 4.76 -22.81
CA THR A 436 50.13 4.31 -22.72
C THR A 436 51.16 5.36 -23.14
N ASP A 437 50.73 6.52 -23.65
CA ASP A 437 51.64 7.60 -24.04
C ASP A 437 51.90 8.57 -22.87
N ALA A 438 53.06 8.40 -22.22
CA ALA A 438 53.49 9.28 -21.14
C ALA A 438 53.68 10.74 -21.57
N LYS A 439 54.05 10.98 -22.84
CA LYS A 439 54.25 12.33 -23.37
C LYS A 439 52.92 13.03 -23.54
N GLU A 440 51.91 12.34 -24.07
CA GLU A 440 50.54 12.85 -24.16
C GLU A 440 50.03 13.25 -22.78
N LEU A 441 50.12 12.36 -21.79
CA LEU A 441 49.65 12.65 -20.43
C LEU A 441 50.44 13.81 -19.78
N ARG A 442 51.74 13.93 -20.05
CA ARG A 442 52.51 15.11 -19.62
C ARG A 442 51.98 16.39 -20.25
N LEU A 443 51.67 16.39 -21.54
CA LEU A 443 51.11 17.57 -22.23
C LEU A 443 49.73 17.96 -21.66
N MET A 444 48.96 16.99 -21.18
CA MET A 444 47.72 17.23 -20.43
C MET A 444 47.98 17.73 -18.99
N GLY A 445 49.25 17.90 -18.60
CA GLY A 445 49.72 18.51 -17.37
C GLY A 445 49.84 17.55 -16.19
N PHE A 446 49.93 16.24 -16.41
CA PHE A 446 50.28 15.30 -15.34
C PHE A 446 51.76 15.45 -14.97
N ARG A 447 52.04 15.53 -13.67
CA ARG A 447 53.40 15.69 -13.13
C ARG A 447 54.14 14.35 -13.09
N PHE A 448 55.46 14.39 -13.06
CA PHE A 448 56.35 13.22 -13.00
C PHE A 448 55.89 12.18 -11.98
N GLY A 449 55.69 12.58 -10.72
CA GLY A 449 55.29 11.65 -9.66
C GLY A 449 53.95 10.94 -9.92
N ALA A 450 52.99 11.63 -10.54
CA ALA A 450 51.70 11.02 -10.88
C ALA A 450 51.84 9.96 -11.99
N LEU A 451 52.65 10.25 -13.03
CA LEU A 451 52.91 9.29 -14.10
C LEU A 451 53.77 8.12 -13.63
N LYS A 452 54.71 8.36 -12.70
CA LYS A 452 55.48 7.30 -12.06
C LYS A 452 54.57 6.35 -11.28
N LEU A 453 53.63 6.88 -10.48
CA LEU A 453 52.64 6.08 -9.76
C LEU A 453 51.64 5.38 -10.68
N ALA A 454 51.46 5.89 -11.91
CA ALA A 454 50.67 5.25 -12.94
C ALA A 454 51.39 4.07 -13.63
N GLY A 455 52.67 3.85 -13.33
CA GLY A 455 53.43 2.68 -13.79
C GLY A 455 54.49 2.96 -14.86
N PHE A 456 54.68 4.21 -15.28
CA PHE A 456 55.72 4.54 -16.25
C PHE A 456 57.14 4.40 -15.66
N SER A 457 58.06 3.87 -16.47
CA SER A 457 59.47 3.76 -16.08
C SER A 457 60.14 5.13 -16.03
N ASP A 458 61.18 5.30 -15.19
CA ASP A 458 61.91 6.58 -15.12
C ASP A 458 62.51 6.95 -16.48
N ARG A 459 63.02 5.93 -17.18
CA ARG A 459 63.61 6.09 -18.51
C ARG A 459 62.58 6.57 -19.53
N THR A 460 61.36 6.04 -19.54
CA THR A 460 60.27 6.52 -20.40
C THR A 460 59.91 7.96 -20.07
N LEU A 461 59.83 8.31 -18.79
CA LEU A 461 59.47 9.66 -18.37
C LEU A 461 60.56 10.68 -18.74
N VAL A 462 61.84 10.33 -18.61
CA VAL A 462 62.96 11.22 -18.94
C VAL A 462 63.19 11.28 -20.45
N LEU A 463 63.31 10.13 -21.13
CA LEU A 463 63.71 10.10 -22.53
C LEU A 463 62.55 10.36 -23.49
N ASP A 464 61.33 9.87 -23.20
CA ASP A 464 60.21 9.96 -24.14
C ASP A 464 59.30 11.14 -23.76
N ALA A 465 58.90 11.20 -22.49
CA ALA A 465 58.06 12.30 -21.99
C ALA A 465 58.87 13.59 -21.73
N LYS A 466 60.21 13.55 -21.79
CA LYS A 466 61.12 14.71 -21.68
C LYS A 466 61.08 15.47 -20.36
N PHE A 467 60.75 14.82 -19.24
CA PHE A 467 60.81 15.49 -17.93
C PHE A 467 62.23 15.99 -17.63
N THR A 468 62.34 17.19 -17.10
CA THR A 468 63.61 17.84 -16.76
C THR A 468 64.16 17.33 -15.42
N VAL A 469 65.47 17.45 -15.21
CA VAL A 469 66.11 17.05 -13.95
C VAL A 469 65.44 17.71 -12.74
N HIS A 470 65.13 19.00 -12.83
CA HIS A 470 64.47 19.75 -11.76
C HIS A 470 63.07 19.21 -11.43
N GLU A 471 62.28 18.83 -12.44
CA GLU A 471 60.96 18.23 -12.23
C GLU A 471 61.05 16.86 -11.54
N VAL A 472 62.05 16.05 -11.91
CA VAL A 472 62.28 14.73 -11.32
C VAL A 472 62.79 14.85 -9.89
N VAL A 473 63.85 15.63 -9.65
CA VAL A 473 64.44 15.85 -8.32
C VAL A 473 63.39 16.38 -7.34
N LYS A 474 62.59 17.37 -7.76
CA LYS A 474 61.53 17.93 -6.92
C LYS A 474 60.46 16.89 -6.57
N ALA A 475 60.20 15.93 -7.46
CA ALA A 475 59.18 14.92 -7.25
C ALA A 475 59.65 13.73 -6.41
N THR A 476 60.95 13.37 -6.46
CA THR A 476 61.43 12.10 -5.91
C THR A 476 62.65 12.20 -4.99
N GLY A 477 63.40 13.30 -5.01
CA GLY A 477 64.67 13.42 -4.29
C GLY A 477 65.76 12.44 -4.77
N TYR A 478 65.71 12.01 -6.03
CA TYR A 478 66.68 11.05 -6.57
C TYR A 478 68.12 11.54 -6.43
N SER A 479 69.02 10.60 -6.11
CA SER A 479 70.46 10.83 -6.15
C SER A 479 70.95 10.99 -7.59
N ALA A 480 72.14 11.59 -7.75
CA ALA A 480 72.79 11.71 -9.06
C ALA A 480 72.91 10.36 -9.80
N PHE A 481 73.20 9.28 -9.06
CA PHE A 481 73.24 7.92 -9.62
C PHE A 481 71.90 7.51 -10.23
N LYS A 482 70.79 7.67 -9.49
CA LYS A 482 69.45 7.32 -9.97
C LYS A 482 68.99 8.18 -11.15
N LEU A 483 69.37 9.46 -11.18
CA LEU A 483 69.06 10.35 -12.30
C LEU A 483 69.85 9.97 -13.56
N SER A 484 71.12 9.55 -13.40
CA SER A 484 71.92 9.01 -14.49
C SER A 484 71.34 7.70 -15.04
N GLU A 485 70.92 6.77 -14.16
CA GLU A 485 70.20 5.54 -14.58
C GLU A 485 68.89 5.85 -15.32
N ALA A 486 68.20 6.92 -14.94
CA ALA A 486 66.99 7.39 -15.61
C ALA A 486 67.26 7.99 -17.00
N GLY A 487 68.52 8.29 -17.33
CA GLY A 487 68.96 8.73 -18.66
C GLY A 487 69.32 10.21 -18.77
N PHE A 488 69.47 10.94 -17.66
CA PHE A 488 69.97 12.31 -17.70
C PHE A 488 71.47 12.37 -17.96
N LYS A 489 71.89 13.34 -18.76
CA LYS A 489 73.31 13.58 -19.08
C LYS A 489 74.01 14.34 -17.95
N PRO A 490 75.34 14.16 -17.78
CA PRO A 490 76.11 14.88 -16.77
C PRO A 490 75.96 16.40 -16.81
N SER A 491 75.93 17.00 -18.00
CA SER A 491 75.70 18.44 -18.19
C SER A 491 74.35 18.90 -17.62
N GLU A 492 73.29 18.10 -17.79
CA GLU A 492 71.96 18.37 -17.23
C GLU A 492 71.96 18.28 -15.70
N LEU A 493 72.70 17.30 -15.14
CA LEU A 493 72.84 17.15 -13.69
C LEU A 493 73.64 18.30 -13.08
N LYS A 494 74.73 18.74 -13.72
CA LYS A 494 75.47 19.94 -13.29
C LYS A 494 74.58 21.18 -13.29
N ALA A 495 73.81 21.38 -14.36
CA ALA A 495 72.86 22.50 -14.45
C ALA A 495 71.77 22.44 -13.36
N ALA A 496 71.49 21.26 -12.80
CA ALA A 496 70.58 21.06 -11.67
C ALA A 496 71.25 21.21 -10.29
N GLY A 497 72.54 21.58 -10.25
CA GLY A 497 73.28 21.87 -9.01
C GLY A 497 74.04 20.71 -8.40
N PHE A 498 74.16 19.56 -9.08
CA PHE A 498 75.05 18.49 -8.63
C PHE A 498 76.52 18.85 -8.94
N ASP A 499 77.35 18.90 -7.90
CA ASP A 499 78.78 19.17 -8.05
C ASP A 499 79.53 18.00 -8.72
N ALA A 500 80.70 18.29 -9.29
CA ALA A 500 81.47 17.30 -10.05
C ALA A 500 81.92 16.10 -9.20
N ASP A 501 82.25 16.28 -7.91
CA ASP A 501 82.62 15.17 -7.04
C ASP A 501 81.45 14.18 -6.87
N THR A 502 80.25 14.71 -6.67
CA THR A 502 79.02 13.92 -6.57
C THR A 502 78.77 13.15 -7.88
N LEU A 503 78.99 13.77 -9.04
CA LEU A 503 78.78 13.13 -10.34
C LEU A 503 79.84 12.07 -10.67
N VAL A 504 81.10 12.29 -10.29
CA VAL A 504 82.17 11.29 -10.43
C VAL A 504 81.89 10.08 -9.54
N LYS A 505 81.53 10.30 -8.26
CA LYS A 505 81.16 9.22 -7.32
C LYS A 505 79.94 8.43 -7.80
N ALA A 506 78.99 9.11 -8.45
CA ALA A 506 77.83 8.47 -9.06
C ALA A 506 78.16 7.73 -10.38
N GLY A 507 79.39 7.81 -10.88
CA GLY A 507 79.78 7.23 -12.16
C GLY A 507 79.13 7.91 -13.37
N SER A 508 78.54 9.11 -13.18
CA SER A 508 77.88 9.86 -14.23
C SER A 508 78.86 10.74 -15.00
N LEU A 509 79.74 11.47 -14.30
CA LEU A 509 80.80 12.26 -14.94
C LEU A 509 82.04 11.37 -15.15
N TRP A 510 82.58 11.36 -16.37
CA TRP A 510 83.75 10.53 -16.69
C TRP A 510 85.01 11.07 -16.00
N ALA A 511 85.45 10.38 -14.94
CA ALA A 511 86.76 10.58 -14.30
C ALA A 511 87.31 9.27 -13.71
N PRO A 512 87.38 8.17 -14.50
CA PRO A 512 87.80 6.88 -13.99
C PRO A 512 89.24 6.94 -13.44
N PRO A 513 89.56 6.20 -12.36
CA PRO A 513 90.91 6.18 -11.81
C PRO A 513 91.96 5.75 -12.84
N GLY A 514 93.12 6.40 -12.85
CA GLY A 514 94.28 6.06 -13.66
C GLY A 514 94.44 6.91 -14.92
N VAL A 515 95.44 6.51 -15.71
CA VAL A 515 95.70 7.08 -17.04
C VAL A 515 95.00 6.23 -18.10
N HIS A 516 94.25 6.89 -18.96
CA HIS A 516 93.42 6.29 -20.01
C HIS A 516 93.85 6.79 -21.38
N ASN A 517 93.88 5.86 -22.34
CA ASN A 517 94.24 6.14 -23.71
C ASN A 517 93.00 6.05 -24.60
N ASP A 518 93.04 6.75 -25.72
CA ASP A 518 92.01 6.72 -26.77
C ASP A 518 90.59 7.01 -26.22
N VAL A 519 90.48 8.04 -25.38
CA VAL A 519 89.24 8.45 -24.71
C VAL A 519 88.38 9.25 -25.68
N PRO A 520 87.16 8.79 -26.06
CA PRO A 520 86.28 9.54 -26.95
C PRO A 520 85.79 10.83 -26.30
N GLU A 521 85.77 11.95 -27.02
CA GLU A 521 85.28 13.23 -26.47
C GLU A 521 83.81 13.20 -26.06
N THR A 522 83.03 12.25 -26.57
CA THR A 522 81.62 12.06 -26.19
C THR A 522 81.42 11.74 -24.71
N VAL A 523 82.45 11.23 -24.01
CA VAL A 523 82.40 10.98 -22.55
C VAL A 523 82.67 12.24 -21.72
N LEU A 524 83.07 13.34 -22.37
CA LEU A 524 83.37 14.61 -21.72
C LEU A 524 82.13 15.48 -21.52
N ASP A 525 80.92 14.95 -21.72
CA ASP A 525 79.70 15.66 -21.33
C ASP A 525 79.77 16.01 -19.83
N GLY A 526 79.52 17.29 -19.50
CA GLY A 526 79.69 17.83 -18.15
C GLY A 526 81.08 18.43 -17.87
N TRP A 527 82.06 18.24 -18.76
CA TRP A 527 83.35 18.94 -18.71
C TRP A 527 83.33 20.19 -19.60
N GLU A 528 84.07 21.21 -19.18
CA GLU A 528 84.27 22.46 -19.91
C GLU A 528 85.73 22.56 -20.36
N LEU A 529 85.95 22.92 -21.63
CA LEU A 529 87.29 23.10 -22.18
C LEU A 529 87.85 24.43 -21.67
N HIS A 530 88.89 24.37 -20.83
CA HIS A 530 89.60 25.56 -20.35
C HIS A 530 90.56 26.09 -21.42
N ARG A 531 91.33 25.18 -22.00
CA ARG A 531 92.44 25.52 -22.89
C ARG A 531 92.71 24.42 -23.89
N LEU A 532 93.00 24.86 -25.12
CA LEU A 532 93.42 24.04 -26.23
C LEU A 532 94.54 24.75 -26.98
N ASP A 533 95.77 24.28 -26.78
CA ASP A 533 96.95 24.87 -27.39
C ASP A 533 97.70 23.81 -28.21
N PRO A 534 98.31 24.15 -29.36
CA PRO A 534 99.23 23.24 -30.02
C PRO A 534 100.44 22.93 -29.11
N TYR A 535 101.09 21.78 -29.32
CA TYR A 535 102.19 21.32 -28.48
C TYR A 535 103.42 22.24 -28.56
N ASP A 536 103.63 22.93 -29.68
CA ASP A 536 104.69 23.94 -29.86
C ASP A 536 104.45 25.25 -29.07
N HIS A 537 103.22 25.54 -28.66
CA HIS A 537 102.90 26.72 -27.84
C HIS A 537 103.55 26.59 -26.45
N ALA A 538 104.29 27.60 -26.00
CA ALA A 538 104.90 27.58 -24.67
C ALA A 538 103.84 27.44 -23.56
N THR A 539 104.12 26.63 -22.54
CA THR A 539 103.26 26.50 -21.35
C THR A 539 103.92 27.18 -20.16
N SER A 540 103.17 27.99 -19.42
CA SER A 540 103.62 28.63 -18.20
C SER A 540 102.84 28.17 -16.97
N ASP A 541 103.38 28.40 -15.79
CA ASP A 541 102.70 28.13 -14.53
C ASP A 541 101.41 28.96 -14.40
N LYS A 542 101.35 30.15 -15.02
CA LYS A 542 100.15 30.99 -15.10
C LYS A 542 99.02 30.30 -15.88
N ASP A 543 99.38 29.52 -16.89
CA ASP A 543 98.41 28.81 -17.72
C ASP A 543 97.66 27.75 -16.92
N LEU A 544 98.35 27.12 -15.96
CA LEU A 544 97.75 26.14 -15.04
C LEU A 544 96.95 26.81 -13.91
N ILE A 545 97.44 27.93 -13.36
CA ILE A 545 96.72 28.65 -12.30
C ILE A 545 95.46 29.32 -12.84
N SER A 546 95.41 29.66 -14.13
CA SER A 546 94.22 30.22 -14.77
C SER A 546 93.01 29.28 -14.80
N ILE A 547 93.18 27.99 -14.50
CA ILE A 547 92.07 27.05 -14.36
C ILE A 547 91.11 27.56 -13.28
N PRO A 548 89.80 27.69 -13.57
CA PRO A 548 88.85 28.35 -12.68
C PRO A 548 88.91 27.83 -11.24
N GLU A 549 88.94 28.73 -10.26
CA GLU A 549 89.10 28.38 -8.85
C GLU A 549 87.93 27.54 -8.31
N GLN A 550 86.75 27.71 -8.89
CA GLN A 550 85.53 26.96 -8.57
C GLN A 550 85.48 25.54 -9.15
N SER A 551 86.47 25.13 -9.98
CA SER A 551 86.48 23.78 -10.54
C SER A 551 86.92 22.76 -9.49
N HIS A 552 86.20 21.64 -9.41
CA HIS A 552 86.49 20.56 -8.47
C HIS A 552 87.45 19.56 -9.09
N TRP A 553 87.27 19.29 -10.38
CA TRP A 553 88.05 18.31 -11.14
C TRP A 553 88.73 18.95 -12.35
N VAL A 554 89.93 18.45 -12.66
CA VAL A 554 90.69 18.83 -13.84
C VAL A 554 91.09 17.58 -14.60
N LEU A 555 90.88 17.62 -15.91
CA LEU A 555 91.32 16.59 -16.84
C LEU A 555 92.38 17.19 -17.74
N ILE A 556 93.56 16.57 -17.72
CA ILE A 556 94.69 16.92 -18.56
C ILE A 556 94.81 15.85 -19.64
N ALA A 557 94.92 16.29 -20.88
CA ALA A 557 94.98 15.37 -22.00
C ALA A 557 95.82 15.89 -23.17
N ALA A 558 96.19 14.95 -24.03
CA ALA A 558 96.74 15.23 -25.34
C ALA A 558 95.85 14.62 -26.40
N ARG A 559 95.65 15.32 -27.52
CA ARG A 559 94.99 14.76 -28.69
C ARG A 559 95.72 15.15 -29.97
N LYS A 560 95.51 14.40 -31.04
CA LYS A 560 95.87 14.87 -32.39
C LYS A 560 94.89 15.97 -32.79
N LYS A 561 95.39 16.98 -33.49
CA LYS A 561 94.57 18.08 -34.01
C LYS A 561 93.40 17.54 -34.83
N ASN A 562 92.20 18.06 -34.57
CA ASN A 562 90.92 17.63 -35.17
C ASN A 562 90.47 16.19 -34.84
N SER A 563 91.11 15.49 -33.89
CA SER A 563 90.64 14.18 -33.40
C SER A 563 89.49 14.36 -32.43
N SER A 564 88.43 13.55 -32.55
CA SER A 564 87.36 13.43 -31.55
C SER A 564 87.70 12.48 -30.40
N THR A 565 88.98 12.14 -30.26
CA THR A 565 89.50 11.18 -29.30
C THR A 565 90.77 11.76 -28.67
N LEU A 566 90.78 11.82 -27.34
CA LEU A 566 91.95 12.17 -26.54
C LEU A 566 92.90 10.96 -26.52
N HIS A 567 94.13 11.16 -27.00
CA HIS A 567 95.11 10.09 -27.13
C HIS A 567 95.57 9.54 -25.77
N VAL A 568 95.82 10.45 -24.81
CA VAL A 568 96.11 10.11 -23.42
C VAL A 568 95.47 11.17 -22.53
N ALA A 569 94.79 10.73 -21.48
CA ALA A 569 94.09 11.60 -20.54
C ALA A 569 94.18 11.04 -19.12
N ALA A 570 94.22 11.93 -18.15
CA ALA A 570 93.99 11.62 -16.74
C ALA A 570 93.18 12.75 -16.12
N ALA A 571 92.31 12.39 -15.16
CA ALA A 571 91.50 13.34 -14.42
C ALA A 571 91.73 13.14 -12.92
N ALA A 572 91.86 14.23 -12.18
CA ALA A 572 91.97 14.21 -10.73
C ALA A 572 91.38 15.51 -10.13
N PRO A 573 91.13 15.55 -8.81
CA PRO A 573 90.71 16.79 -8.15
C PRO A 573 91.69 17.93 -8.47
N ARG A 574 91.17 19.13 -8.73
CA ARG A 574 91.96 20.32 -9.08
C ARG A 574 93.10 20.57 -8.09
N SER A 575 92.82 20.40 -6.81
CA SER A 575 93.78 20.57 -5.72
C SER A 575 94.99 19.63 -5.85
N ALA A 576 94.79 18.40 -6.29
CA ALA A 576 95.86 17.45 -6.56
C ALA A 576 96.62 17.83 -7.85
N VAL A 577 95.91 18.04 -8.97
CA VAL A 577 96.54 18.37 -10.26
C VAL A 577 97.45 19.60 -10.15
N LEU A 578 97.04 20.61 -9.38
CA LEU A 578 97.80 21.85 -9.20
C LEU A 578 98.82 21.81 -8.05
N THR A 579 98.99 20.69 -7.35
CA THR A 579 99.96 20.56 -6.26
C THR A 579 101.39 20.66 -6.80
N LYS A 580 102.16 21.60 -6.26
CA LYS A 580 103.58 21.78 -6.62
C LYS A 580 104.40 20.60 -6.12
N THR A 581 105.29 20.09 -6.95
CA THR A 581 106.21 19.01 -6.61
C THR A 581 107.67 19.44 -6.73
N ALA A 582 108.53 18.80 -5.94
CA ALA A 582 109.97 18.92 -6.12
C ALA A 582 110.44 18.18 -7.39
N LEU A 583 111.69 18.42 -7.81
CA LEU A 583 112.29 17.77 -8.97
C LEU A 583 112.23 16.24 -8.82
N ASN A 584 111.81 15.55 -9.89
CA ASN A 584 111.67 14.08 -9.95
C ASN A 584 110.73 13.47 -8.89
N GLN A 585 109.84 14.27 -8.31
CA GLN A 585 108.81 13.81 -7.38
C GLN A 585 107.40 13.91 -7.98
N THR A 586 106.59 12.92 -7.63
CA THR A 586 105.16 12.83 -7.96
C THR A 586 104.35 12.65 -6.69
N HIS A 587 103.04 12.89 -6.79
CA HIS A 587 102.07 12.44 -5.80
C HIS A 587 100.94 11.70 -6.52
N GLU A 588 100.33 10.72 -5.86
CA GLU A 588 99.24 9.94 -6.45
C GLU A 588 97.90 10.63 -6.16
N SER A 589 97.06 10.71 -7.19
CA SER A 589 95.66 11.12 -7.05
C SER A 589 94.82 10.55 -8.18
N ASN A 590 93.66 9.99 -7.83
CA ASN A 590 92.74 9.29 -8.71
C ASN A 590 93.44 8.28 -9.64
N GLY A 591 94.37 7.48 -9.13
CA GLY A 591 95.07 6.42 -9.84
C GLY A 591 96.22 6.87 -10.75
N ALA A 592 96.51 8.16 -10.84
CA ALA A 592 97.62 8.71 -11.64
C ALA A 592 98.64 9.44 -10.76
N PHE A 593 99.90 9.46 -11.19
CA PHE A 593 101.00 10.14 -10.52
C PHE A 593 101.25 11.51 -11.14
N TRP A 594 100.83 12.55 -10.45
CA TRP A 594 100.84 13.94 -10.91
C TRP A 594 102.10 14.67 -10.48
N TYR A 595 102.58 15.57 -11.35
CA TYR A 595 103.70 16.45 -11.04
C TYR A 595 103.51 17.83 -11.67
N ARG A 596 103.89 18.85 -10.89
CA ARG A 596 103.95 20.26 -11.30
C ARG A 596 105.18 20.87 -10.67
N CYS A 597 106.29 20.84 -11.37
CA CYS A 597 107.55 21.40 -10.91
C CYS A 597 107.77 22.73 -11.65
N PRO A 598 107.57 23.90 -10.98
CA PRO A 598 107.72 25.21 -11.62
C PRO A 598 109.08 25.37 -12.29
N ARG A 599 109.13 26.04 -13.46
CA ARG A 599 110.35 26.18 -14.29
C ARG A 599 110.97 24.86 -14.79
N ARG A 600 110.24 23.74 -14.65
CA ARG A 600 110.61 22.43 -15.18
C ARG A 600 109.48 21.89 -16.05
N ALA A 601 108.52 21.18 -15.44
CA ALA A 601 107.51 20.44 -16.18
C ALA A 601 106.22 20.24 -15.40
N PHE A 602 105.15 19.96 -16.13
CA PHE A 602 103.85 19.57 -15.64
C PHE A 602 103.35 18.35 -16.40
N GLY A 603 102.68 17.45 -15.70
CA GLY A 603 102.13 16.26 -16.34
C GLY A 603 101.70 15.20 -15.37
N PHE A 604 101.52 14.00 -15.91
CA PHE A 604 101.17 12.81 -15.15
C PHE A 604 101.78 11.55 -15.76
N ALA A 605 101.87 10.51 -14.94
CA ALA A 605 102.31 9.18 -15.33
C ALA A 605 101.47 8.10 -14.63
N ASN A 606 101.48 6.88 -15.16
CA ASN A 606 100.95 5.70 -14.48
C ASN A 606 101.90 5.11 -13.40
N THR A 607 103.05 5.74 -13.18
CA THR A 607 104.07 5.31 -12.20
C THR A 607 104.69 6.52 -11.51
N ARG A 608 105.18 6.32 -10.28
CA ARG A 608 105.87 7.39 -9.51
C ARG A 608 107.22 7.80 -10.10
N HIS A 609 107.79 6.98 -10.97
CA HIS A 609 109.12 7.17 -11.54
C HIS A 609 109.04 8.07 -12.79
N ILE A 610 109.45 9.33 -12.63
CA ILE A 610 109.57 10.33 -13.69
C ILE A 610 111.00 10.88 -13.72
N ASN A 611 111.43 11.39 -14.87
CA ASN A 611 112.71 12.08 -15.00
C ASN A 611 112.54 13.46 -15.65
N LEU A 612 112.71 14.52 -14.86
CA LEU A 612 112.56 15.92 -15.25
C LEU A 612 113.91 16.65 -15.40
N ASP A 613 115.05 15.93 -15.35
CA ASP A 613 116.38 16.55 -15.41
C ASP A 613 116.61 17.27 -16.74
N ALA A 614 116.04 16.76 -17.82
CA ALA A 614 116.00 17.41 -19.14
C ALA A 614 114.69 18.18 -19.37
N VAL A 615 114.21 18.88 -18.34
CA VAL A 615 113.07 19.80 -18.35
C VAL A 615 111.69 19.21 -18.73
N ALA A 616 111.58 17.89 -18.93
CA ALA A 616 110.32 17.15 -19.08
C ALA A 616 110.54 15.63 -18.92
N ASP A 617 109.48 14.89 -18.60
CA ASP A 617 109.48 13.43 -18.56
C ASP A 617 109.33 12.84 -19.97
N TRP A 618 110.43 12.66 -20.70
CA TRP A 618 110.39 12.23 -22.11
C TRP A 618 111.34 11.07 -22.48
N TYR A 619 112.30 10.72 -21.62
CA TYR A 619 113.33 9.71 -21.93
C TYR A 619 112.90 8.25 -21.80
N ASP A 620 111.71 7.98 -21.25
CA ASP A 620 111.17 6.62 -21.12
C ASP A 620 110.22 6.34 -22.29
N PRO A 621 110.65 5.68 -23.39
CA PRO A 621 109.80 5.46 -24.57
C PRO A 621 108.74 4.37 -24.37
N GLU A 622 108.77 3.60 -23.27
CA GLU A 622 108.00 2.36 -23.17
C GLU A 622 106.61 2.52 -22.53
N SER A 623 106.31 3.67 -21.92
CA SER A 623 104.99 3.90 -21.31
C SER A 623 104.07 4.77 -22.18
N GLU A 624 103.01 4.15 -22.69
CA GLU A 624 101.88 4.80 -23.38
C GLU A 624 100.98 5.64 -22.45
N LYS A 625 101.27 5.67 -21.15
CA LYS A 625 100.42 6.27 -20.12
C LYS A 625 101.12 7.40 -19.36
N ARG A 626 101.70 8.31 -20.14
CA ARG A 626 102.46 9.46 -19.64
C ARG A 626 102.17 10.70 -20.49
N LEU A 627 102.13 11.86 -19.87
CA LEU A 627 102.00 13.14 -20.53
C LEU A 627 102.91 14.13 -19.82
N SER A 628 103.73 14.87 -20.57
CA SER A 628 104.64 15.86 -20.00
C SER A 628 104.70 17.12 -20.86
N TRP A 629 104.49 18.26 -20.23
CA TRP A 629 104.66 19.60 -20.78
C TRP A 629 105.78 20.31 -20.04
N VAL A 630 106.61 21.06 -20.75
CA VAL A 630 107.63 21.95 -20.20
C VAL A 630 106.93 23.19 -19.64
N LEU A 631 107.33 23.66 -18.47
CA LEU A 631 106.81 24.86 -17.82
C LEU A 631 107.80 26.01 -17.79
N ASP A 632 107.31 27.23 -18.07
CA ASP A 632 108.02 28.50 -17.97
C ASP A 632 109.30 28.57 -18.84
N HIS A 633 109.26 27.91 -20.00
CA HIS A 633 110.32 27.95 -21.01
C HIS A 633 109.89 28.84 -22.19
N ASN A 634 110.80 29.67 -22.71
CA ASN A 634 110.48 30.66 -23.75
C ASN A 634 110.19 30.05 -25.13
N SER A 635 110.51 28.77 -25.33
CA SER A 635 110.44 28.14 -26.66
C SER A 635 109.80 26.76 -26.67
N TRP A 636 109.46 26.17 -25.51
CA TRP A 636 108.99 24.79 -25.44
C TRP A 636 107.68 24.69 -24.66
N GLY A 637 106.74 23.95 -25.26
CA GLY A 637 105.43 23.66 -24.72
C GLY A 637 105.29 22.21 -24.27
N GLY A 638 104.47 21.44 -24.98
CA GLY A 638 104.29 20.03 -24.74
C GLY A 638 105.48 19.22 -25.24
N ARG A 639 105.95 18.24 -24.47
CA ARG A 639 107.10 17.39 -24.86
C ARG A 639 106.70 15.94 -25.13
N ARG A 640 105.65 15.46 -24.46
CA ARG A 640 105.21 14.06 -24.51
C ARG A 640 103.70 13.89 -24.47
N ALA A 641 103.20 12.93 -25.25
CA ALA A 641 101.85 12.37 -25.21
C ALA A 641 101.89 10.84 -25.44
N GLY A 642 101.73 10.04 -24.40
CA GLY A 642 101.87 8.58 -24.49
C GLY A 642 103.30 8.17 -24.86
N SER A 643 103.46 7.27 -25.83
CA SER A 643 104.76 6.94 -26.43
C SER A 643 105.31 8.00 -27.37
N ARG A 644 104.52 9.02 -27.73
CA ARG A 644 104.98 10.11 -28.61
C ARG A 644 105.78 11.11 -27.80
N CYS A 645 107.09 11.10 -28.03
CA CYS A 645 108.05 12.02 -27.44
C CYS A 645 108.53 13.06 -28.47
N ASP A 646 109.21 14.09 -27.99
CA ASP A 646 109.81 15.19 -28.78
C ASP A 646 108.79 16.06 -29.54
N LEU A 647 107.59 16.20 -28.99
CA LEU A 647 106.49 16.96 -29.61
C LEU A 647 106.63 18.49 -29.49
N ALA A 648 107.74 19.02 -28.97
CA ALA A 648 107.89 20.43 -28.61
C ALA A 648 107.86 21.42 -29.79
N PHE A 649 107.88 20.91 -31.02
CA PHE A 649 107.82 21.68 -32.27
C PHE A 649 106.67 21.23 -33.18
N GLU A 650 105.76 20.39 -32.67
CA GLU A 650 104.65 19.81 -33.44
C GLU A 650 103.37 20.63 -33.25
N ASP A 651 102.81 21.14 -34.34
CA ASP A 651 101.50 21.81 -34.37
C ASP A 651 100.33 20.84 -34.66
N THR A 652 100.66 19.56 -34.91
CA THR A 652 99.72 18.47 -35.21
C THR A 652 99.13 17.82 -33.95
N TRP A 653 99.65 18.19 -32.77
CA TRP A 653 99.20 17.73 -31.46
C TRP A 653 98.71 18.90 -30.62
N GLU A 654 97.70 18.66 -29.80
CA GLU A 654 97.06 19.66 -28.96
C GLU A 654 97.08 19.24 -27.48
N LYS A 655 97.52 20.16 -26.63
CA LYS A 655 97.42 20.11 -25.18
C LYS A 655 96.02 20.56 -24.77
N CYS A 656 95.32 19.70 -24.05
CA CYS A 656 93.95 19.94 -23.63
C CYS A 656 93.89 20.06 -22.12
N ILE A 657 93.25 21.12 -21.63
CA ILE A 657 92.87 21.26 -20.22
C ILE A 657 91.37 21.37 -20.18
N TRP A 658 90.73 20.43 -19.50
CA TRP A 658 89.30 20.45 -19.22
C TRP A 658 89.08 20.57 -17.71
N PHE A 659 87.97 21.17 -17.31
CA PHE A 659 87.59 21.29 -15.91
C PHE A 659 86.11 20.98 -15.71
N SER A 660 85.72 20.62 -14.49
CA SER A 660 84.32 20.41 -14.14
C SER A 660 83.97 20.95 -12.77
#